data_AF-A0A9D0XMG1-F1
#
_entry.id   AF-A0A9D0XMG1-F1
#
_cell.length_a   1.000
_cell.length_b   1.000
_cell.length_c   1.000
_cell.angle_alpha   90.00
_cell.angle_beta   90.00
_cell.angle_gamma   90.00
#
_symmetry.space_group_name_H-M   'P 1'
#
loop_
_entity.id
_entity.type
_entity.pdbx_description
1 polymer ?
#
loop_
_entity_poly.entity_id
_entity_poly.type
_entity_poly.pdbx_seq_one_letter_code
_entity_poly.pdbx_strand_id
1 'polypeptide(L)'
;MQIKTGITLPIHILLATMLLGMISSCGTNRYLKTGQTYLHKNEIVLKSKKRIRGKRALKYELSTILKQKPNTRFLRMFKFRLWAYYRTQAKIQLRGDTTKWNRWVMKNIAEPPSIYNKKIAQATAQSMLYYLQHKGYNEVVVKDTAIHNYRRRRTTAIYTATLNNRYKIDSVQFFSKDTAIYRLMKQYSGDTFLKRGQPVSKDVFDKEYQRHIQLLRNNGYAFFNNSFFFVEGDSSRYHVNIHYEILPPPRAKAHTKYYVGEVRVIPDYSPNDKTALQDTLIDGILFSLPDTLMKVKAKNIVRNIFLHKGDLYKEDNFLKTNLQLRAFDIFKRINIQQSINPQDSTVLDFLIRLTQKKRMVFGADIELNNSNINAASRVSLLGIDGSINFRHRNLFRNAYLFLAEIQGGLDLNLTNKDELIYSIDYSIKSSLYMPRFVDPVHMWWAISKLRIIKKRFYQTLKEKGRSRLSLSYNNLSLFQFYSYNSFNFTFGYELQQSTNNRYHINQFGINYFTTKTEDAFEIILDRNPFLDRSFRDQLFTGAFFKDFSYTHIGKTNRYGRSFFFQANVELSGAEMFATNKIYNLSANNKDTLRLFKRIDYAQFASISLDGRYYKTISPSQSFAARFTTGIAKAFGYSAEVPYVKQFFAGGPNSIRAWSIRELGPGQYHDPQSIPQGDVPFYQTADFKIEMNAEYRFNVFWMLESAIFLDIGNVWTLKEDPNRIGSQLLWSAKFDGDGKLIGKNFIDQMAVGTGFGIRGDFSYFIIRLDLGFKLRNPYPKPTTNRHWRWDELRNRPFQDVNYNLAIGYPF
;
A
#
# COMPACT_ATOMS: atom_id res chain seq x y z
N MET A 1 -16.90 62.79 19.86
CA MET A 1 -15.96 62.53 20.96
C MET A 1 -16.59 61.50 21.91
N GLN A 2 -16.20 60.23 21.79
CA GLN A 2 -16.15 59.24 22.89
C GLN A 2 -15.50 57.98 22.34
N ILE A 3 -14.21 57.82 22.66
CA ILE A 3 -13.44 56.62 22.38
C ILE A 3 -13.84 55.58 23.43
N LYS A 4 -14.51 54.49 23.04
CA LYS A 4 -14.64 53.28 23.85
C LYS A 4 -13.70 52.21 23.30
N THR A 5 -12.45 52.25 23.77
CA THR A 5 -11.53 51.11 23.66
C THR A 5 -11.90 50.08 24.72
N GLY A 6 -12.77 49.13 24.35
CA GLY A 6 -12.97 47.90 25.10
C GLY A 6 -12.10 46.80 24.52
N ILE A 7 -10.91 46.57 25.10
CA ILE A 7 -10.10 45.40 24.81
C ILE A 7 -10.80 44.20 25.46
N THR A 8 -11.71 43.57 24.73
CA THR A 8 -12.22 42.23 25.07
C THR A 8 -11.19 41.22 24.60
N LEU A 9 -10.12 41.04 25.39
CA LEU A 9 -9.28 39.86 25.25
C LEU A 9 -10.20 38.65 25.42
N PRO A 10 -10.38 37.77 24.42
CA PRO A 10 -11.37 36.72 24.51
C PRO A 10 -10.96 35.80 25.67
N ILE A 11 -11.90 35.58 26.57
CA ILE A 11 -11.77 34.73 27.77
C ILE A 11 -11.15 33.36 27.43
N HIS A 12 -11.30 32.87 26.20
CA HIS A 12 -10.69 31.65 25.69
C HIS A 12 -9.18 31.74 25.44
N ILE A 13 -8.65 32.89 25.00
CA ILE A 13 -7.19 33.11 24.91
C ILE A 13 -6.62 33.20 26.33
N LEU A 14 -7.32 33.88 27.24
CA LEU A 14 -6.92 34.02 28.64
C LEU A 14 -6.92 32.65 29.35
N LEU A 15 -8.00 31.86 29.20
CA LEU A 15 -8.09 30.46 29.66
C LEU A 15 -7.05 29.55 29.01
N ALA A 16 -6.79 29.66 27.69
CA ALA A 16 -5.77 28.87 27.03
C ALA A 16 -4.36 29.25 27.52
N THR A 17 -4.06 30.54 27.71
CA THR A 17 -2.80 31.01 28.29
C THR A 17 -2.66 30.63 29.76
N MET A 18 -3.76 30.59 30.52
CA MET A 18 -3.79 30.17 31.91
C MET A 18 -3.65 28.65 32.04
N LEU A 19 -4.23 27.86 31.13
CA LEU A 19 -3.99 26.42 31.00
C LEU A 19 -2.52 26.16 30.60
N LEU A 20 -1.98 26.88 29.61
CA LEU A 20 -0.57 26.82 29.21
C LEU A 20 0.38 27.26 30.35
N GLY A 21 -0.04 28.23 31.18
CA GLY A 21 0.65 28.70 32.38
C GLY A 21 0.66 27.67 33.51
N MET A 22 -0.47 27.00 33.76
CA MET A 22 -0.55 25.92 34.76
C MET A 22 0.19 24.65 34.32
N ILE A 23 0.29 24.38 33.01
CA ILE A 23 1.05 23.25 32.46
C ILE A 23 2.57 23.52 32.50
N SER A 24 3.01 24.78 32.57
CA SER A 24 4.45 25.15 32.56
C SER A 24 5.12 25.19 33.94
N SER A 25 4.37 25.18 35.05
CA SER A 25 4.96 25.22 36.41
C SER A 25 5.34 23.84 36.99
N CYS A 26 4.95 22.73 36.37
CA CYS A 26 5.32 21.38 36.81
C CYS A 26 6.71 20.94 36.32
N GLY A 27 7.76 21.49 36.92
CA GLY A 27 9.14 21.08 36.66
C GLY A 27 9.44 19.65 37.15
N THR A 28 9.47 18.67 36.25
CA THR A 28 9.88 17.27 36.58
C THR A 28 11.31 17.17 37.13
N ASN A 29 12.11 18.24 36.98
CA ASN A 29 13.49 18.35 37.46
C ASN A 29 13.66 18.13 38.97
N ARG A 30 12.61 18.34 39.78
CA ARG A 30 12.62 18.14 41.24
C ARG A 30 12.84 16.68 41.66
N TYR A 31 12.53 15.73 40.77
CA TYR A 31 12.64 14.29 41.05
C TYR A 31 13.98 13.66 40.68
N LEU A 32 14.95 14.46 40.20
CA LEU A 32 16.31 13.99 39.93
C LEU A 32 17.15 14.01 41.21
N LYS A 33 17.92 12.94 41.44
CA LYS A 33 18.93 12.92 42.51
C LYS A 33 20.03 13.93 42.23
N THR A 34 20.76 14.33 43.26
CA THR A 34 21.93 15.23 43.15
C THR A 34 22.92 14.67 42.11
N GLY A 35 23.35 15.51 41.16
CA GLY A 35 24.25 15.13 40.07
C GLY A 35 23.59 14.46 38.84
N GLN A 36 22.32 14.05 38.91
CA GLN A 36 21.63 13.46 37.75
C GLN A 36 21.09 14.53 36.80
N THR A 37 21.06 14.19 35.50
CA THR A 37 20.56 15.06 34.44
C THR A 37 19.74 14.27 33.43
N TYR A 38 18.63 14.86 32.96
CA TYR A 38 17.86 14.23 31.89
C TYR A 38 18.60 14.32 30.56
N LEU A 39 18.57 13.23 29.79
CA LEU A 39 18.92 13.28 28.38
C LEU A 39 17.91 14.18 27.65
N HIS A 40 18.40 15.31 27.14
CA HIS A 40 17.58 16.33 26.49
C HIS A 40 17.44 16.09 24.99
N LYS A 41 18.56 15.76 24.34
CA LYS A 41 18.70 15.56 22.90
C LYS A 41 19.98 14.75 22.62
N ASN A 42 19.94 13.94 21.56
CA ASN A 42 21.12 13.40 20.92
C ASN A 42 21.43 14.20 19.66
N GLU A 43 22.67 14.62 19.49
CA GLU A 43 23.13 15.36 18.33
C GLU A 43 24.24 14.61 17.62
N ILE A 44 24.14 14.51 16.30
CA ILE A 44 25.15 13.87 15.46
C ILE A 44 25.80 14.95 14.61
N VAL A 45 27.10 15.14 14.80
CA VAL A 45 27.92 16.12 14.09
C VAL A 45 28.88 15.35 13.19
N LEU A 46 28.81 15.63 11.88
CA LEU A 46 29.73 15.09 10.89
C LEU A 46 30.74 16.16 10.51
N LYS A 47 32.00 15.96 10.89
CA LYS A 47 33.14 16.79 10.50
C LYS A 47 33.91 16.08 9.38
N SER A 48 34.30 16.80 8.34
CA SER A 48 35.17 16.26 7.29
C SER A 48 35.85 17.41 6.56
N LYS A 49 37.09 17.22 6.11
CA LYS A 49 37.81 18.19 5.26
C LYS A 49 37.22 18.27 3.85
N LYS A 50 36.53 17.23 3.38
CA LYS A 50 35.90 17.16 2.05
C LYS A 50 34.38 17.15 2.13
N ARG A 51 33.71 17.54 1.05
CA ARG A 51 32.24 17.52 0.95
C ARG A 51 31.73 16.08 1.04
N ILE A 52 30.94 15.80 2.08
CA ILE A 52 30.30 14.49 2.27
C ILE A 52 29.08 14.38 1.34
N ARG A 53 29.19 13.54 0.29
CA ARG A 53 28.04 13.21 -0.57
C ARG A 53 26.99 12.46 0.26
N GLY A 54 25.76 12.97 0.29
CA GLY A 54 24.70 12.38 1.12
C GLY A 54 24.87 12.63 2.63
N LYS A 55 25.40 13.79 3.06
CA LYS A 55 25.55 14.13 4.49
C LYS A 55 24.26 13.93 5.32
N ARG A 56 23.10 14.38 4.80
CA ARG A 56 21.79 14.23 5.47
C ARG A 56 21.39 12.76 5.63
N ALA A 57 21.63 11.99 4.59
CA ALA A 57 21.39 10.56 4.51
C ALA A 57 22.19 9.79 5.57
N LEU A 58 23.49 10.02 5.61
CA LEU A 58 24.39 9.42 6.59
C LEU A 58 24.03 9.81 8.03
N LYS A 59 23.66 11.08 8.25
CA LYS A 59 23.21 11.54 9.57
C LYS A 59 21.92 10.84 10.03
N TYR A 60 20.98 10.54 9.12
CA TYR A 60 19.79 9.76 9.43
C TYR A 60 20.13 8.31 9.75
N GLU A 61 20.98 7.65 8.94
CA GLU A 61 21.45 6.28 9.20
C GLU A 61 22.12 6.16 10.57
N LEU A 62 22.97 7.13 10.96
CA LEU A 62 23.57 7.13 12.29
C LEU A 62 22.54 7.36 13.40
N SER A 63 21.48 8.13 13.14
CA SER A 63 20.42 8.38 14.14
C SER A 63 19.62 7.13 14.50
N THR A 64 19.56 6.13 13.61
CA THR A 64 18.89 4.85 13.90
C THR A 64 19.73 3.95 14.82
N ILE A 65 21.00 4.27 15.04
CA ILE A 65 21.94 3.51 15.89
C ILE A 65 21.90 3.99 17.37
N LEU A 66 21.23 5.11 17.65
CA LEU A 66 21.15 5.69 19.00
C LEU A 66 20.51 4.72 20.01
N LYS A 67 21.28 4.28 21.02
CA LYS A 67 20.84 3.31 22.04
C LYS A 67 20.06 3.95 23.20
N GLN A 68 20.35 5.20 23.54
CA GLN A 68 19.57 6.00 24.49
C GLN A 68 18.79 7.08 23.74
N LYS A 69 17.53 7.31 24.12
CA LYS A 69 16.67 8.33 23.51
C LYS A 69 16.15 9.29 24.59
N PRO A 70 16.07 10.60 24.31
CA PRO A 70 15.46 11.53 25.25
C PRO A 70 13.98 11.19 25.41
N ASN A 71 13.41 11.53 26.58
CA ASN A 71 11.98 11.30 26.80
C ASN A 71 11.13 11.97 25.73
N THR A 72 10.05 11.30 25.35
CA THR A 72 9.12 11.77 24.33
C THR A 72 8.51 13.13 24.73
N ARG A 73 8.37 14.01 23.74
CA ARG A 73 7.74 15.32 23.93
C ARG A 73 6.47 15.41 23.11
N PHE A 74 5.37 15.68 23.77
CA PHE A 74 4.13 16.08 23.13
C PHE A 74 4.34 17.44 22.44
N LEU A 75 4.06 17.49 21.13
CA LEU A 75 4.25 18.66 20.25
C LEU A 75 5.63 19.35 20.39
N ARG A 76 6.68 18.60 20.78
CA ARG A 76 8.04 19.11 21.12
C ARG A 76 8.11 20.06 22.33
N MET A 77 6.99 20.37 22.97
CA MET A 77 6.89 21.33 24.08
C MET A 77 6.93 20.65 25.45
N PHE A 78 6.09 19.63 25.68
CA PHE A 78 5.84 19.09 27.03
C PHE A 78 6.17 17.59 27.15
N LYS A 79 6.75 17.16 28.29
CA LYS A 79 7.05 15.74 28.57
C LYS A 79 5.91 15.07 29.33
N PHE A 80 4.73 14.97 28.71
CA PHE A 80 3.52 14.43 29.34
C PHE A 80 3.71 13.07 29.98
N ARG A 81 4.35 12.13 29.27
CA ARG A 81 4.58 10.77 29.76
C ARG A 81 5.50 10.71 30.97
N LEU A 82 6.50 11.59 31.03
CA LEU A 82 7.39 11.72 32.19
C LEU A 82 6.68 12.34 33.39
N TRP A 83 5.82 13.34 33.16
CA TRP A 83 5.00 13.91 34.23
C TRP A 83 4.02 12.87 34.79
N ALA A 84 3.38 12.08 33.91
CA ALA A 84 2.49 11.00 34.31
C ALA A 84 3.23 9.94 35.14
N TYR A 85 4.47 9.60 34.78
CA TYR A 85 5.32 8.70 35.58
C TYR A 85 5.49 9.21 37.01
N TYR A 86 5.97 10.44 37.18
CA TYR A 86 6.22 10.99 38.52
C TYR A 86 4.94 11.22 39.33
N ARG A 87 3.85 11.64 38.69
CA ARG A 87 2.55 11.83 39.38
C ARG A 87 2.02 10.49 39.89
N THR A 88 2.08 9.44 39.08
CA THR A 88 1.56 8.13 39.47
C THR A 88 2.50 7.43 40.47
N GLN A 89 3.81 7.57 40.30
CA GLN A 89 4.79 7.08 41.28
C GLN A 89 4.61 7.74 42.64
N ALA A 90 4.38 9.05 42.69
CA ALA A 90 4.10 9.77 43.93
C ALA A 90 2.81 9.27 44.61
N LYS A 91 1.75 8.97 43.84
CA LYS A 91 0.51 8.38 44.39
C LYS A 91 0.73 6.98 44.97
N ILE A 92 1.49 6.13 44.28
CA ILE A 92 1.82 4.78 44.74
C ILE A 92 2.65 4.84 46.02
N GLN A 93 3.65 5.73 46.09
CA GLN A 93 4.55 5.86 47.24
C GLN A 93 3.90 6.55 48.45
N LEU A 94 3.07 7.57 48.25
CA LEU A 94 2.47 8.36 49.35
C LEU A 94 1.15 7.79 49.88
N ARG A 95 0.39 7.04 49.06
CA ARG A 95 -0.97 6.61 49.40
C ARG A 95 -1.19 5.09 49.33
N GLY A 96 -0.16 4.31 48.99
CA GLY A 96 -0.32 2.86 48.75
C GLY A 96 -1.28 2.52 47.60
N ASP A 97 -1.68 3.50 46.79
CA ASP A 97 -2.74 3.40 45.80
C ASP A 97 -2.27 2.62 44.56
N THR A 98 -2.51 1.31 44.59
CA THR A 98 -2.24 0.36 43.50
C THR A 98 -3.50 0.08 42.65
N THR A 99 -4.40 1.06 42.54
CA THR A 99 -5.60 0.94 41.70
C THR A 99 -5.27 0.45 40.29
N LYS A 100 -6.21 -0.30 39.69
CA LYS A 100 -6.09 -0.81 38.32
C LYS A 100 -5.74 0.32 37.32
N TRP A 101 -6.27 1.52 37.56
CA TRP A 101 -5.96 2.72 36.78
C TRP A 101 -4.49 3.16 36.90
N ASN A 102 -3.94 3.31 38.11
CA ASN A 102 -2.54 3.72 38.28
C ASN A 102 -1.56 2.71 37.66
N ARG A 103 -1.83 1.40 37.81
CA ARG A 103 -1.05 0.34 37.14
C ARG A 103 -1.15 0.45 35.62
N TRP A 104 -2.35 0.70 35.09
CA TRP A 104 -2.57 0.92 33.67
C TRP A 104 -1.83 2.16 33.15
N VAL A 105 -1.88 3.29 33.87
CA VAL A 105 -1.13 4.51 33.52
C VAL A 105 0.37 4.25 33.51
N MET A 106 0.93 3.55 34.52
CA MET A 106 2.35 3.19 34.58
C MET A 106 2.78 2.29 33.42
N LYS A 107 1.92 1.35 33.02
CA LYS A 107 2.19 0.39 31.95
C LYS A 107 2.08 1.03 30.55
N ASN A 108 1.09 1.90 30.35
CA ASN A 108 0.67 2.32 29.00
C ASN A 108 0.98 3.79 28.67
N ILE A 109 0.89 4.69 29.65
CA ILE A 109 1.05 6.14 29.45
C ILE A 109 2.41 6.64 29.90
N ALA A 110 2.83 6.24 31.10
CA ALA A 110 4.04 6.74 31.74
C ALA A 110 5.30 6.36 30.97
N GLU A 111 6.30 7.24 31.01
CA GLU A 111 7.64 6.96 30.48
C GLU A 111 8.66 7.22 31.59
N PRO A 112 9.50 6.23 31.94
CA PRO A 112 10.49 6.42 32.99
C PRO A 112 11.49 7.51 32.61
N PRO A 113 12.09 8.18 33.59
CA PRO A 113 13.07 9.23 33.35
C PRO A 113 14.25 8.74 32.51
N SER A 114 14.46 9.37 31.35
CA SER A 114 15.64 9.11 30.52
C SER A 114 16.80 9.92 31.08
N ILE A 115 17.56 9.29 31.98
CA ILE A 115 18.75 9.86 32.61
C ILE A 115 19.94 9.60 31.69
N TYR A 116 20.79 10.61 31.49
CA TYR A 116 21.98 10.43 30.68
C TYR A 116 22.91 9.35 31.25
N ASN A 117 23.31 8.40 30.42
CA ASN A 117 24.26 7.35 30.78
C ASN A 117 25.48 7.38 29.86
N LYS A 118 26.65 7.63 30.45
CA LYS A 118 27.93 7.70 29.73
C LYS A 118 28.29 6.36 29.05
N LYS A 119 28.08 5.22 29.71
CA LYS A 119 28.37 3.89 29.13
C LYS A 119 27.53 3.62 27.88
N ILE A 120 26.25 4.00 27.90
CA ILE A 120 25.36 3.86 26.73
C ILE A 120 25.78 4.82 25.61
N ALA A 121 26.24 6.03 25.94
CA ALA A 121 26.79 6.97 24.98
C ALA A 121 28.03 6.39 24.27
N GLN A 122 29.00 5.89 25.04
CA GLN A 122 30.20 5.24 24.51
C GLN A 122 29.86 4.04 23.63
N ALA A 123 28.95 3.17 24.08
CA ALA A 123 28.50 2.03 23.28
C ALA A 123 27.77 2.44 21.99
N THR A 124 27.14 3.62 21.96
CA THR A 124 26.53 4.19 20.75
C THR A 124 27.59 4.72 19.79
N ALA A 125 28.58 5.46 20.31
CA ALA A 125 29.72 5.95 19.52
C ALA A 125 30.49 4.79 18.86
N GLN A 126 30.73 3.71 19.60
CA GLN A 126 31.37 2.50 19.06
C GLN A 126 30.55 1.86 17.93
N SER A 127 29.22 1.75 18.10
CA SER A 127 28.36 1.23 17.02
C SER A 127 28.35 2.15 15.79
N MET A 128 28.41 3.46 15.96
CA MET A 128 28.56 4.41 14.85
C MET A 128 29.92 4.29 14.16
N LEU A 129 31.00 4.06 14.91
CA LEU A 129 32.35 3.80 14.37
C LEU A 129 32.32 2.59 13.43
N TYR A 130 31.87 1.43 13.91
CA TYR A 130 31.79 0.21 13.09
C TYR A 130 30.90 0.39 11.87
N TYR A 131 29.77 1.10 12.01
CA TYR A 131 28.91 1.40 10.88
C TYR A 131 29.61 2.23 9.80
N LEU A 132 30.37 3.26 10.20
CA LEU A 132 31.09 4.12 9.27
C LEU A 132 32.27 3.39 8.61
N GLN A 133 32.94 2.51 9.34
CA GLN A 133 33.97 1.62 8.79
C GLN A 133 33.37 0.67 7.74
N HIS A 134 32.21 0.07 7.99
CA HIS A 134 31.50 -0.73 6.98
C HIS A 134 31.10 0.08 5.74
N LYS A 135 30.94 1.40 5.87
CA LYS A 135 30.71 2.31 4.74
C LYS A 135 32.02 2.72 4.03
N GLY A 136 33.20 2.29 4.47
CA GLY A 136 34.48 2.58 3.83
C GLY A 136 35.23 3.80 4.38
N TYR A 137 34.83 4.31 5.55
CA TYR A 137 35.60 5.31 6.28
C TYR A 137 36.47 4.59 7.34
N ASN A 138 37.58 3.98 6.93
CA ASN A 138 38.36 3.15 7.85
C ASN A 138 39.04 3.98 8.96
N GLU A 139 39.55 5.17 8.62
CA GLU A 139 40.16 6.13 9.56
C GLU A 139 39.14 7.06 10.25
N VAL A 140 37.91 6.58 10.47
CA VAL A 140 36.89 7.40 11.15
C VAL A 140 37.12 7.42 12.65
N VAL A 141 36.96 8.59 13.26
CA VAL A 141 36.95 8.74 14.72
C VAL A 141 35.58 9.23 15.16
N VAL A 142 34.93 8.50 16.07
CA VAL A 142 33.66 8.90 16.66
C VAL A 142 33.88 9.17 18.15
N LYS A 143 33.69 10.43 18.56
CA LYS A 143 33.77 10.84 19.96
C LYS A 143 32.37 11.11 20.50
N ASP A 144 32.03 10.53 21.65
CA ASP A 144 30.91 10.98 22.45
C ASP A 144 31.35 12.12 23.37
N THR A 145 30.53 13.16 23.44
CA THR A 145 30.69 14.30 24.35
C THR A 145 29.34 14.61 24.96
N ALA A 146 29.34 15.18 26.17
CA ALA A 146 28.11 15.53 26.87
C ALA A 146 28.20 16.98 27.35
N ILE A 147 27.23 17.80 26.94
CA ILE A 147 27.08 19.16 27.47
C ILE A 147 26.07 19.08 28.61
N HIS A 148 26.56 19.19 29.84
CA HIS A 148 25.76 19.20 31.06
C HIS A 148 25.33 20.63 31.38
N ASN A 149 24.03 20.87 31.41
CA ASN A 149 23.44 22.09 31.95
C ASN A 149 22.84 21.76 33.33
N TYR A 150 23.65 21.93 34.38
CA TYR A 150 23.25 21.60 35.75
C TYR A 150 22.12 22.50 36.27
N ARG A 151 22.11 23.81 35.91
CA ARG A 151 21.03 24.75 36.26
C ARG A 151 19.66 24.28 35.74
N ARG A 152 19.61 23.76 34.51
CA ARG A 152 18.38 23.21 33.90
C ARG A 152 18.23 21.69 34.08
N ARG A 153 19.16 21.03 34.80
CA ARG A 153 19.29 19.58 34.98
C ARG A 153 19.13 18.77 33.68
N ARG A 154 19.78 19.20 32.61
CA ARG A 154 19.66 18.65 31.25
C ARG A 154 21.02 18.36 30.64
N THR A 155 21.12 17.26 29.90
CA THR A 155 22.34 16.87 29.17
C THR A 155 22.06 16.68 27.69
N THR A 156 22.88 17.28 26.84
CA THR A 156 22.88 17.01 25.40
C THR A 156 24.05 16.09 25.09
N ALA A 157 23.76 14.88 24.60
CA ALA A 157 24.77 13.94 24.13
C ALA A 157 25.11 14.26 22.67
N ILE A 158 26.37 14.56 22.39
CA ILE A 158 26.86 14.95 21.07
C ILE A 158 27.85 13.89 20.59
N TYR A 159 27.51 13.25 19.48
CA TYR A 159 28.33 12.27 18.78
C TYR A 159 29.00 12.96 17.61
N THR A 160 30.30 13.23 17.73
CA THR A 160 31.08 13.88 16.68
C THR A 160 31.84 12.80 15.91
N ALA A 161 31.40 12.51 14.69
CA ALA A 161 32.12 11.65 13.77
C ALA A 161 32.99 12.52 12.84
N THR A 162 34.30 12.34 12.95
CA THR A 162 35.29 12.99 12.08
C THR A 162 35.62 12.02 10.95
N LEU A 163 35.05 12.29 9.78
CA LEU A 163 35.21 11.49 8.58
C LEU A 163 36.45 11.98 7.81
N ASN A 164 37.48 11.14 7.77
CA ASN A 164 38.61 11.31 6.86
C ASN A 164 38.22 10.93 5.42
N ASN A 165 39.22 10.74 4.54
CA ASN A 165 38.96 10.29 3.18
C ASN A 165 38.35 8.89 3.20
N ARG A 166 37.37 8.68 2.33
CA ARG A 166 36.74 7.38 2.11
C ARG A 166 37.60 6.58 1.15
N TYR A 167 37.91 5.34 1.50
CA TYR A 167 38.65 4.45 0.61
C TYR A 167 37.83 4.12 -0.62
N LYS A 168 38.46 4.19 -1.78
CA LYS A 168 37.85 3.91 -3.07
C LYS A 168 38.59 2.79 -3.78
N ILE A 169 37.82 1.99 -4.51
CA ILE A 169 38.36 0.95 -5.38
C ILE A 169 39.10 1.63 -6.53
N ASP A 170 40.34 1.23 -6.81
CA ASP A 170 41.07 1.67 -8.00
C ASP A 170 41.07 0.59 -9.07
N SER A 171 41.58 -0.60 -8.72
CA SER A 171 41.49 -1.80 -9.55
C SER A 171 40.99 -3.00 -8.75
N VAL A 172 40.48 -4.00 -9.46
CA VAL A 172 40.07 -5.30 -8.90
C VAL A 172 40.67 -6.38 -9.76
N GLN A 173 41.36 -7.33 -9.13
CA GLN A 173 41.87 -8.53 -9.78
C GLN A 173 41.09 -9.73 -9.26
N PHE A 174 40.46 -10.45 -10.18
CA PHE A 174 39.75 -11.69 -9.89
C PHE A 174 40.68 -12.87 -10.10
N PHE A 175 40.81 -13.73 -9.08
CA PHE A 175 41.68 -14.88 -9.10
C PHE A 175 40.99 -16.13 -8.55
N SER A 176 41.44 -17.30 -9.01
CA SER A 176 41.03 -18.61 -8.48
C SER A 176 42.02 -19.66 -8.96
N LYS A 177 42.44 -20.54 -8.05
CA LYS A 177 43.27 -21.73 -8.41
C LYS A 177 42.46 -22.78 -9.17
N ASP A 178 41.14 -22.79 -9.00
CA ASP A 178 40.22 -23.58 -9.83
C ASP A 178 40.06 -22.90 -11.19
N THR A 179 40.64 -23.50 -12.23
CA THR A 179 40.68 -22.94 -13.60
C THR A 179 39.31 -22.83 -14.24
N ALA A 180 38.36 -23.71 -13.89
CA ALA A 180 36.99 -23.64 -14.41
C ALA A 180 36.24 -22.45 -13.82
N ILE A 181 36.39 -22.22 -12.50
CA ILE A 181 35.84 -21.03 -11.84
C ILE A 181 36.52 -19.76 -12.34
N TYR A 182 37.84 -19.76 -12.51
CA TYR A 182 38.57 -18.60 -13.03
C TYR A 182 38.06 -18.18 -14.41
N ARG A 183 37.81 -19.14 -15.32
CA ARG A 183 37.21 -18.86 -16.64
C ARG A 183 35.83 -18.23 -16.51
N LEU A 184 34.97 -18.73 -15.61
CA LEU A 184 33.65 -18.15 -15.35
C LEU A 184 33.75 -16.73 -14.79
N MET A 185 34.62 -16.50 -13.80
CA MET A 185 34.84 -15.17 -13.25
C MET A 185 35.31 -14.18 -14.33
N LYS A 186 36.25 -14.59 -15.18
CA LYS A 186 36.77 -13.78 -16.29
C LYS A 186 35.67 -13.45 -17.30
N GLN A 187 34.87 -14.44 -17.70
CA GLN A 187 33.76 -14.28 -18.64
C GLN A 187 32.71 -13.27 -18.14
N TYR A 188 32.38 -13.29 -16.85
CA TYR A 188 31.35 -12.43 -16.24
C TYR A 188 31.92 -11.26 -15.43
N SER A 189 33.18 -10.87 -15.70
CA SER A 189 33.87 -9.79 -14.98
C SER A 189 33.26 -8.41 -15.25
N GLY A 190 32.71 -8.18 -16.45
CA GLY A 190 32.09 -6.91 -16.84
C GLY A 190 30.87 -6.50 -16.01
N ASP A 191 30.18 -7.47 -15.40
CA ASP A 191 29.00 -7.26 -14.57
C ASP A 191 29.32 -6.98 -13.08
N THR A 192 30.59 -6.83 -12.74
CA THR A 192 31.02 -6.62 -11.35
C THR A 192 30.41 -5.37 -10.71
N PHE A 193 30.03 -5.49 -9.44
CA PHE A 193 29.68 -4.35 -8.60
C PHE A 193 30.91 -3.59 -8.11
N LEU A 194 32.10 -4.21 -8.09
CA LEU A 194 33.36 -3.62 -7.64
C LEU A 194 33.99 -2.74 -8.73
N LYS A 195 33.40 -1.57 -8.98
CA LYS A 195 33.87 -0.64 -10.03
C LYS A 195 34.84 0.40 -9.50
N ARG A 196 35.80 0.82 -10.33
CA ARG A 196 36.71 1.93 -10.03
C ARG A 196 35.96 3.18 -9.56
N GLY A 197 36.46 3.81 -8.50
CA GLY A 197 35.88 4.99 -7.87
C GLY A 197 34.73 4.71 -6.90
N GLN A 198 34.20 3.49 -6.84
CA GLN A 198 33.24 3.09 -5.82
C GLN A 198 33.90 3.01 -4.43
N PRO A 199 33.11 3.20 -3.36
CA PRO A 199 33.65 3.03 -2.01
C PRO A 199 33.91 1.57 -1.68
N VAL A 200 35.04 1.32 -1.02
CA VAL A 200 35.35 0.03 -0.38
C VAL A 200 34.39 -0.14 0.80
N SER A 201 33.25 -0.78 0.57
CA SER A 201 32.19 -0.86 1.58
C SER A 201 31.53 -2.22 1.56
N LYS A 202 31.16 -2.70 2.75
CA LYS A 202 30.57 -4.04 2.94
C LYS A 202 29.38 -4.28 2.03
N ASP A 203 28.50 -3.28 1.88
CA ASP A 203 27.32 -3.37 1.01
C ASP A 203 27.66 -3.69 -0.46
N VAL A 204 28.82 -3.26 -0.97
CA VAL A 204 29.24 -3.52 -2.35
C VAL A 204 29.83 -4.92 -2.47
N PHE A 205 30.67 -5.32 -1.51
CA PHE A 205 31.21 -6.69 -1.45
C PHE A 205 30.11 -7.72 -1.27
N ASP A 206 29.14 -7.49 -0.38
CA ASP A 206 28.02 -8.41 -0.16
C ASP A 206 27.24 -8.63 -1.47
N LYS A 207 27.04 -7.59 -2.28
CA LYS A 207 26.40 -7.73 -3.61
C LYS A 207 27.26 -8.55 -4.58
N GLU A 208 28.57 -8.34 -4.58
CA GLU A 208 29.49 -9.08 -5.44
C GLU A 208 29.58 -10.56 -5.03
N TYR A 209 29.59 -10.85 -3.73
CA TYR A 209 29.54 -12.20 -3.18
C TYR A 209 28.25 -12.89 -3.63
N GLN A 210 27.08 -12.25 -3.47
CA GLN A 210 25.82 -12.83 -3.92
C GLN A 210 25.78 -13.06 -5.44
N ARG A 211 26.34 -12.14 -6.23
CA ARG A 211 26.44 -12.29 -7.70
C ARG A 211 27.25 -13.53 -8.07
N HIS A 212 28.44 -13.71 -7.50
CA HIS A 212 29.29 -14.88 -7.77
C HIS A 212 28.70 -16.18 -7.23
N ILE A 213 28.07 -16.18 -6.05
CA ILE A 213 27.35 -17.35 -5.55
C ILE A 213 26.26 -17.76 -6.53
N GLN A 214 25.42 -16.82 -6.98
CA GLN A 214 24.35 -17.13 -7.92
C GLN A 214 24.91 -17.63 -9.26
N LEU A 215 25.98 -17.01 -9.77
CA LEU A 215 26.65 -17.45 -11.00
C LEU A 215 27.15 -18.89 -10.87
N LEU A 216 27.91 -19.19 -9.81
CA LEU A 216 28.53 -20.50 -9.64
C LEU A 216 27.50 -21.60 -9.36
N ARG A 217 26.50 -21.33 -8.52
CA ARG A 217 25.42 -22.31 -8.27
C ARG A 217 24.55 -22.59 -9.50
N ASN A 218 24.43 -21.62 -10.41
CA ASN A 218 23.77 -21.82 -11.72
C ASN A 218 24.67 -22.46 -12.79
N ASN A 219 25.92 -22.77 -12.45
CA ASN A 219 26.88 -23.50 -13.30
C ASN A 219 27.30 -24.83 -12.65
N GLY A 220 26.45 -25.42 -11.80
CA GLY A 220 26.65 -26.75 -11.22
C GLY A 220 27.32 -26.79 -9.84
N TYR A 221 27.78 -25.67 -9.29
CA TYR A 221 28.50 -25.66 -8.00
C TYR A 221 27.53 -25.52 -6.80
N ALA A 222 26.69 -26.54 -6.57
CA ALA A 222 25.56 -26.48 -5.64
C ALA A 222 25.90 -26.03 -4.20
N PHE A 223 27.05 -26.47 -3.66
CA PHE A 223 27.46 -26.16 -2.28
C PHE A 223 28.34 -24.92 -2.14
N PHE A 224 28.51 -24.14 -3.21
CA PHE A 224 29.30 -22.91 -3.17
C PHE A 224 28.65 -21.88 -2.21
N ASN A 225 29.46 -21.26 -1.35
CA ASN A 225 28.98 -20.34 -0.32
C ASN A 225 30.06 -19.29 0.05
N ASN A 226 29.73 -18.38 0.98
CA ASN A 226 30.60 -17.26 1.34
C ASN A 226 31.98 -17.65 1.90
N SER A 227 32.15 -18.86 2.44
CA SER A 227 33.43 -19.27 3.07
C SER A 227 34.59 -19.39 2.08
N PHE A 228 34.31 -19.46 0.77
CA PHE A 228 35.32 -19.58 -0.26
C PHE A 228 35.85 -18.24 -0.77
N PHE A 229 35.25 -17.12 -0.36
CA PHE A 229 35.76 -15.80 -0.77
C PHE A 229 36.90 -15.37 0.16
N PHE A 230 38.02 -15.03 -0.46
CA PHE A 230 39.13 -14.35 0.18
C PHE A 230 39.32 -13.00 -0.51
N VAL A 231 39.38 -11.92 0.28
CA VAL A 231 39.53 -10.57 -0.25
C VAL A 231 40.54 -9.83 0.59
N GLU A 232 41.56 -9.32 -0.08
CA GLU A 232 42.55 -8.42 0.49
C GLU A 232 42.67 -7.17 -0.39
N GLY A 233 43.25 -6.11 0.17
CA GLY A 233 43.33 -4.85 -0.53
C GLY A 233 44.54 -4.04 -0.11
N ASP A 234 45.41 -3.76 -1.07
CA ASP A 234 46.55 -2.86 -0.88
C ASP A 234 46.11 -1.43 -1.09
N SER A 235 46.30 -0.60 -0.06
CA SER A 235 45.85 0.78 -0.08
C SER A 235 46.99 1.76 -0.26
N SER A 236 46.89 2.65 -1.24
CA SER A 236 47.78 3.80 -1.43
C SER A 236 46.95 5.06 -1.60
N ARG A 237 47.20 6.10 -0.79
CA ARG A 237 46.50 7.39 -0.85
C ARG A 237 44.96 7.26 -0.97
N TYR A 238 44.35 6.40 -0.15
CA TYR A 238 42.90 6.10 -0.11
C TYR A 238 42.32 5.43 -1.36
N HIS A 239 43.17 4.97 -2.26
CA HIS A 239 42.84 4.10 -3.38
C HIS A 239 43.25 2.68 -3.01
N VAL A 240 42.40 1.70 -3.31
CA VAL A 240 42.60 0.30 -2.92
C VAL A 240 42.60 -0.56 -4.17
N ASN A 241 43.69 -1.30 -4.34
CA ASN A 241 43.80 -2.38 -5.32
C ASN A 241 43.30 -3.64 -4.64
N ILE A 242 42.15 -4.14 -5.08
CA ILE A 242 41.51 -5.31 -4.47
C ILE A 242 42.02 -6.58 -5.15
N HIS A 243 42.53 -7.51 -4.35
CA HIS A 243 42.72 -8.90 -4.75
C HIS A 243 41.52 -9.72 -4.27
N TYR A 244 40.74 -10.24 -5.21
CA TYR A 244 39.53 -11.00 -4.94
C TYR A 244 39.76 -12.44 -5.41
N GLU A 245 39.92 -13.35 -4.45
CA GLU A 245 40.18 -14.76 -4.70
C GLU A 245 38.98 -15.63 -4.32
N ILE A 246 38.68 -16.61 -5.17
CA ILE A 246 37.85 -17.76 -4.79
C ILE A 246 38.76 -18.94 -4.48
N LEU A 247 38.79 -19.31 -3.21
CA LEU A 247 39.61 -20.40 -2.71
C LEU A 247 38.97 -21.76 -3.05
N PRO A 248 39.77 -22.78 -3.42
CA PRO A 248 39.25 -24.14 -3.55
C PRO A 248 38.87 -24.72 -2.17
N PRO A 249 38.08 -25.82 -2.13
CA PRO A 249 37.76 -26.47 -0.87
C PRO A 249 39.02 -26.99 -0.15
N PRO A 250 39.07 -27.03 1.20
CA PRO A 250 40.30 -27.35 1.96
C PRO A 250 40.98 -28.70 1.62
N ARG A 251 40.26 -29.65 1.03
CA ARG A 251 40.75 -31.00 0.68
C ARG A 251 40.66 -31.32 -0.81
N ALA A 252 40.36 -30.32 -1.66
CA ALA A 252 40.19 -30.53 -3.08
C ALA A 252 40.89 -29.44 -3.89
N LYS A 253 41.40 -29.80 -5.08
CA LYS A 253 42.04 -28.82 -5.99
C LYS A 253 41.02 -27.97 -6.75
N ALA A 254 39.77 -28.41 -6.83
CA ALA A 254 38.69 -27.75 -7.56
C ALA A 254 37.34 -28.01 -6.88
N HIS A 255 36.35 -27.19 -7.20
CA HIS A 255 34.98 -27.39 -6.74
C HIS A 255 34.28 -28.46 -7.59
N THR A 256 33.51 -29.32 -6.94
CA THR A 256 32.71 -30.35 -7.62
C THR A 256 31.53 -29.71 -8.36
N LYS A 257 31.35 -30.10 -9.62
CA LYS A 257 30.13 -29.81 -10.40
C LYS A 257 29.12 -30.93 -10.19
N TYR A 258 27.87 -30.54 -9.99
CA TYR A 258 26.78 -31.46 -9.71
C TYR A 258 25.78 -31.53 -10.86
N TYR A 259 25.26 -32.73 -11.08
CA TYR A 259 24.14 -33.02 -11.98
C TYR A 259 22.92 -33.47 -11.19
N VAL A 260 21.73 -33.25 -11.74
CA VAL A 260 20.47 -33.65 -11.13
C VAL A 260 20.30 -35.17 -11.25
N GLY A 261 20.12 -35.84 -10.12
CA GLY A 261 19.88 -37.27 -10.00
C GLY A 261 18.40 -37.63 -9.97
N GLU A 262 18.04 -38.60 -9.14
CA GLU A 262 16.64 -38.99 -8.92
C GLU A 262 15.87 -37.84 -8.27
N VAL A 263 14.68 -37.54 -8.81
CA VAL A 263 13.73 -36.62 -8.19
C VAL A 263 12.55 -37.44 -7.68
N ARG A 264 12.41 -37.51 -6.35
CA ARG A 264 11.35 -38.21 -5.65
C ARG A 264 10.37 -37.24 -4.99
N VAL A 265 9.07 -37.48 -5.12
CA VAL A 265 8.00 -36.64 -4.60
C VAL A 265 7.10 -37.45 -3.66
N ILE A 266 6.90 -36.94 -2.45
CA ILE A 266 5.90 -37.42 -1.48
C ILE A 266 4.80 -36.35 -1.39
N PRO A 267 3.68 -36.49 -2.13
CA PRO A 267 2.68 -35.43 -2.28
C PRO A 267 1.76 -35.22 -1.09
N ASP A 268 1.68 -36.22 -0.20
CA ASP A 268 0.81 -36.28 0.98
C ASP A 268 1.62 -36.48 2.27
N TYR A 269 2.79 -35.84 2.36
CA TYR A 269 3.71 -36.06 3.46
C TYR A 269 3.15 -35.55 4.80
N SER A 270 3.03 -36.48 5.75
CA SER A 270 2.72 -36.24 7.15
C SER A 270 3.83 -36.87 8.02
N PRO A 271 4.47 -36.11 8.93
CA PRO A 271 5.55 -36.63 9.78
C PRO A 271 5.13 -37.79 10.70
N ASN A 272 3.84 -37.87 11.03
CA ASN A 272 3.29 -38.86 11.97
C ASN A 272 2.75 -40.11 11.27
N ASP A 273 2.76 -40.13 9.94
CA ASP A 273 2.19 -41.21 9.15
C ASP A 273 3.26 -42.26 8.86
N LYS A 274 3.01 -43.50 9.27
CA LYS A 274 3.91 -44.66 9.11
C LYS A 274 3.47 -45.58 7.96
N THR A 275 2.54 -45.13 7.12
CA THR A 275 2.05 -45.92 5.98
C THR A 275 3.19 -46.29 5.04
N ALA A 276 3.19 -47.55 4.59
CA ALA A 276 4.09 -48.00 3.55
C ALA A 276 3.80 -47.21 2.27
N LEU A 277 4.86 -46.67 1.65
CA LEU A 277 4.74 -45.90 0.43
C LEU A 277 4.87 -46.83 -0.78
N GLN A 278 3.96 -46.71 -1.74
CA GLN A 278 4.07 -47.34 -3.05
C GLN A 278 4.69 -46.36 -4.04
N ASP A 279 5.66 -46.84 -4.82
CA ASP A 279 6.40 -46.03 -5.78
C ASP A 279 5.76 -46.12 -7.18
N THR A 280 5.62 -44.99 -7.86
CA THR A 280 5.12 -44.89 -9.24
C THR A 280 5.93 -43.87 -10.04
N LEU A 281 6.36 -44.21 -11.25
CA LEU A 281 7.11 -43.30 -12.11
C LEU A 281 6.17 -42.52 -13.04
N ILE A 282 6.22 -41.18 -13.01
CA ILE A 282 5.40 -40.31 -13.85
C ILE A 282 6.28 -39.20 -14.42
N ASP A 283 6.39 -39.12 -15.76
CA ASP A 283 7.21 -38.14 -16.48
C ASP A 283 8.67 -38.07 -15.95
N GLY A 284 9.26 -39.23 -15.62
CA GLY A 284 10.63 -39.33 -15.10
C GLY A 284 10.81 -38.93 -13.63
N ILE A 285 9.73 -38.64 -12.91
CA ILE A 285 9.71 -38.31 -11.47
C ILE A 285 9.10 -39.46 -10.69
N LEU A 286 9.76 -39.86 -9.60
CA LEU A 286 9.30 -40.93 -8.75
C LEU A 286 8.32 -40.41 -7.70
N PHE A 287 7.09 -40.90 -7.70
CA PHE A 287 6.08 -40.57 -6.70
C PHE A 287 5.97 -41.69 -5.67
N SER A 288 6.16 -41.36 -4.40
CA SER A 288 5.97 -42.29 -3.28
C SER A 288 4.68 -41.92 -2.54
N LEU A 289 3.68 -42.81 -2.59
CA LEU A 289 2.32 -42.53 -2.14
C LEU A 289 1.90 -43.44 -0.98
N PRO A 290 1.29 -42.90 0.09
CA PRO A 290 0.72 -43.72 1.16
C PRO A 290 -0.61 -44.40 0.79
N ASP A 291 -1.26 -43.92 -0.28
CA ASP A 291 -2.53 -44.43 -0.82
C ASP A 291 -2.45 -44.46 -2.35
N THR A 292 -3.14 -45.42 -2.97
CA THR A 292 -3.26 -45.56 -4.43
C THR A 292 -3.85 -44.33 -5.11
N LEU A 293 -4.73 -43.58 -4.41
CA LEU A 293 -5.37 -42.39 -4.97
C LEU A 293 -4.68 -41.08 -4.57
N MET A 294 -3.96 -40.49 -5.52
CA MET A 294 -3.39 -39.15 -5.35
C MET A 294 -4.45 -38.08 -5.08
N LYS A 295 -4.27 -37.36 -3.96
CA LYS A 295 -5.13 -36.24 -3.55
C LYS A 295 -5.09 -35.10 -4.55
N VAL A 296 -3.93 -34.79 -5.12
CA VAL A 296 -3.72 -33.83 -6.21
C VAL A 296 -3.14 -34.59 -7.40
N LYS A 297 -3.71 -34.42 -8.61
CA LYS A 297 -3.23 -35.15 -9.80
C LYS A 297 -1.73 -34.88 -10.05
N ALA A 298 -0.93 -35.93 -10.21
CA ALA A 298 0.52 -35.84 -10.46
C ALA A 298 0.88 -34.89 -11.60
N LYS A 299 0.13 -34.91 -12.72
CA LYS A 299 0.33 -34.01 -13.86
C LYS A 299 0.43 -32.54 -13.46
N ASN A 300 -0.32 -32.11 -12.45
CA ASN A 300 -0.25 -30.73 -11.96
C ASN A 300 1.03 -30.49 -11.15
N ILE A 301 1.53 -31.48 -10.41
CA ILE A 301 2.76 -31.39 -9.63
C ILE A 301 4.00 -31.44 -10.56
N VAL A 302 4.10 -32.45 -11.43
CA VAL A 302 5.25 -32.68 -12.32
C VAL A 302 5.55 -31.46 -13.18
N ARG A 303 4.52 -30.87 -13.82
CA ARG A 303 4.69 -29.70 -14.69
C ARG A 303 5.24 -28.46 -13.98
N ASN A 304 5.35 -28.48 -12.65
CA ASN A 304 5.88 -27.40 -11.81
C ASN A 304 7.23 -27.76 -11.15
N ILE A 305 7.83 -28.90 -11.53
CA ILE A 305 9.18 -29.31 -11.17
C ILE A 305 10.09 -29.06 -12.38
N PHE A 306 11.18 -28.32 -12.18
CA PHE A 306 12.16 -27.94 -13.21
C PHE A 306 13.51 -28.63 -13.02
N LEU A 307 13.55 -29.62 -12.13
CA LEU A 307 14.69 -30.48 -11.88
C LEU A 307 14.45 -31.75 -12.71
N HIS A 308 15.22 -31.95 -13.78
CA HIS A 308 15.15 -33.15 -14.61
C HIS A 308 16.44 -33.93 -14.45
N LYS A 309 16.32 -35.25 -14.31
CA LYS A 309 17.45 -36.16 -14.17
C LYS A 309 18.41 -36.00 -15.36
N GLY A 310 19.71 -35.88 -15.08
CA GLY A 310 20.78 -35.69 -16.05
C GLY A 310 21.15 -34.23 -16.35
N ASP A 311 20.29 -33.27 -16.00
CA ASP A 311 20.60 -31.84 -16.21
C ASP A 311 21.74 -31.39 -15.30
N LEU A 312 22.59 -30.47 -15.78
CA LEU A 312 23.52 -29.75 -14.91
C LEU A 312 22.73 -28.98 -13.84
N TYR A 313 23.16 -29.08 -12.57
CA TYR A 313 22.47 -28.40 -11.48
C TYR A 313 22.43 -26.88 -11.69
N LYS A 314 21.24 -26.32 -11.53
CA LYS A 314 20.99 -24.87 -11.52
C LYS A 314 20.13 -24.51 -10.32
N GLU A 315 20.65 -23.65 -9.44
CA GLU A 315 19.90 -23.09 -8.32
C GLU A 315 18.61 -22.40 -8.79
N ASP A 316 18.62 -21.73 -9.94
CA ASP A 316 17.43 -21.10 -10.50
C ASP A 316 16.30 -22.12 -10.74
N ASN A 317 16.61 -23.34 -11.21
CA ASN A 317 15.62 -24.42 -11.40
C ASN A 317 15.10 -24.96 -10.05
N PHE A 318 15.98 -25.08 -9.05
CA PHE A 318 15.61 -25.46 -7.69
C PHE A 318 14.66 -24.43 -7.05
N LEU A 319 15.03 -23.15 -7.11
CA LEU A 319 14.22 -22.04 -6.60
C LEU A 319 12.90 -21.92 -7.37
N LYS A 320 12.91 -22.08 -8.69
CA LYS A 320 11.71 -22.07 -9.53
C LYS A 320 10.76 -23.20 -9.15
N THR A 321 11.26 -24.41 -8.95
CA THR A 321 10.48 -25.56 -8.47
C THR A 321 9.82 -25.26 -7.13
N ASN A 322 10.60 -24.77 -6.15
CA ASN A 322 10.06 -24.39 -4.84
C ASN A 322 8.99 -23.29 -4.95
N LEU A 323 9.21 -22.27 -5.77
CA LEU A 323 8.26 -21.17 -5.98
C LEU A 323 6.97 -21.64 -6.67
N GLN A 324 7.05 -22.48 -7.69
CA GLN A 324 5.87 -22.98 -8.42
C GLN A 324 5.05 -23.94 -7.58
N LEU A 325 5.70 -24.83 -6.83
CA LEU A 325 4.98 -25.69 -5.89
C LEU A 325 4.32 -24.87 -4.77
N ARG A 326 4.99 -23.82 -4.27
CA ARG A 326 4.41 -22.89 -3.26
C ARG A 326 3.24 -22.09 -3.81
N ALA A 327 3.12 -21.97 -5.13
CA ALA A 327 2.02 -21.27 -5.74
C ALA A 327 0.68 -22.01 -5.57
N PHE A 328 0.71 -23.33 -5.34
CA PHE A 328 -0.48 -24.10 -5.01
C PHE A 328 -0.92 -23.82 -3.56
N ASP A 329 -2.14 -23.30 -3.37
CA ASP A 329 -2.62 -22.97 -2.02
C ASP A 329 -2.81 -24.21 -1.13
N ILE A 330 -2.99 -25.40 -1.73
CA ILE A 330 -3.16 -26.66 -1.00
C ILE A 330 -1.93 -27.07 -0.18
N PHE A 331 -0.72 -26.64 -0.54
CA PHE A 331 0.49 -27.02 0.19
C PHE A 331 0.84 -26.00 1.27
N LYS A 332 0.92 -26.47 2.53
CA LYS A 332 1.33 -25.70 3.70
C LYS A 332 2.84 -25.50 3.72
N ARG A 333 3.58 -26.58 3.45
CA ARG A 333 5.04 -26.63 3.51
C ARG A 333 5.54 -27.48 2.35
N ILE A 334 6.57 -26.97 1.70
CA ILE A 334 7.33 -27.66 0.67
C ILE A 334 8.75 -27.78 1.19
N ASN A 335 9.19 -29.02 1.36
CA ASN A 335 10.54 -29.34 1.80
C ASN A 335 11.23 -30.07 0.67
N ILE A 336 12.16 -29.41 -0.01
CA ILE A 336 13.01 -30.02 -1.02
C ILE A 336 14.34 -30.32 -0.34
N GLN A 337 14.60 -31.59 -0.05
CA GLN A 337 15.89 -32.03 0.44
C GLN A 337 16.76 -32.44 -0.74
N GLN A 338 18.00 -32.00 -0.72
CA GLN A 338 19.03 -32.42 -1.66
C GLN A 338 20.03 -33.30 -0.93
N SER A 339 20.45 -34.40 -1.53
CA SER A 339 21.46 -35.32 -1.01
C SER A 339 22.41 -35.73 -2.11
N ILE A 340 23.68 -35.94 -1.76
CA ILE A 340 24.66 -36.50 -2.71
C ILE A 340 24.31 -37.97 -2.91
N ASN A 341 24.28 -38.41 -4.16
CA ASN A 341 24.02 -39.80 -4.49
C ASN A 341 25.14 -40.69 -3.92
N PRO A 342 24.83 -41.76 -3.18
CA PRO A 342 25.86 -42.62 -2.59
C PRO A 342 26.76 -43.33 -3.61
N GLN A 343 26.25 -43.58 -4.82
CA GLN A 343 26.97 -44.27 -5.90
C GLN A 343 27.77 -43.31 -6.77
N ASP A 344 27.34 -42.06 -6.90
CA ASP A 344 28.02 -41.03 -7.68
C ASP A 344 28.06 -39.69 -6.93
N SER A 345 29.26 -39.33 -6.45
CA SER A 345 29.51 -38.09 -5.71
C SER A 345 29.28 -36.80 -6.51
N THR A 346 29.11 -36.89 -7.83
CA THR A 346 28.79 -35.76 -8.73
C THR A 346 27.30 -35.61 -9.00
N VAL A 347 26.45 -36.47 -8.45
CA VAL A 347 25.01 -36.46 -8.66
C VAL A 347 24.28 -36.05 -7.38
N LEU A 348 23.23 -35.23 -7.52
CA LEU A 348 22.36 -34.79 -6.43
C LEU A 348 20.96 -35.35 -6.60
N ASP A 349 20.53 -36.19 -5.66
CA ASP A 349 19.16 -36.66 -5.56
C ASP A 349 18.30 -35.64 -4.79
N PHE A 350 17.04 -35.51 -5.19
CA PHE A 350 16.09 -34.55 -4.64
C PHE A 350 14.86 -35.25 -4.08
N LEU A 351 14.57 -35.03 -2.80
CA LEU A 351 13.36 -35.51 -2.14
C LEU A 351 12.43 -34.34 -1.80
N ILE A 352 11.33 -34.24 -2.54
CA ILE A 352 10.30 -33.22 -2.41
C ILE A 352 9.18 -33.76 -1.51
N ARG A 353 9.05 -33.23 -0.30
CA ARG A 353 7.94 -33.53 0.60
C ARG A 353 6.93 -32.39 0.60
N LEU A 354 5.68 -32.72 0.29
CA LEU A 354 4.56 -31.80 0.23
C LEU A 354 3.60 -32.07 1.39
N THR A 355 3.48 -31.12 2.31
CA THR A 355 2.52 -31.20 3.42
C THR A 355 1.29 -30.36 3.08
N GLN A 356 0.11 -30.97 3.08
CA GLN A 356 -1.14 -30.30 2.70
C GLN A 356 -1.77 -29.51 3.84
N LYS A 357 -2.50 -28.45 3.47
CA LYS A 357 -3.45 -27.74 4.34
C LYS A 357 -4.80 -28.47 4.34
N LYS A 358 -5.67 -28.10 5.29
CA LYS A 358 -7.09 -28.47 5.23
C LYS A 358 -7.67 -28.05 3.87
N ARG A 359 -8.28 -28.98 3.15
CA ARG A 359 -8.81 -28.77 1.80
C ARG A 359 -9.95 -27.76 1.79
N MET A 360 -10.86 -27.89 2.75
CA MET A 360 -12.03 -27.06 2.94
C MET A 360 -11.88 -26.22 4.21
N VAL A 361 -12.23 -24.94 4.13
CA VAL A 361 -12.27 -24.03 5.28
C VAL A 361 -13.53 -23.18 5.15
N PHE A 362 -14.25 -23.07 6.26
CA PHE A 362 -15.36 -22.13 6.45
C PHE A 362 -14.90 -21.00 7.36
N GLY A 363 -15.34 -19.78 7.08
CA GLY A 363 -15.10 -18.60 7.89
C GLY A 363 -16.35 -17.74 7.94
N ALA A 364 -16.45 -16.91 8.96
CA ALA A 364 -17.47 -15.89 9.07
C ALA A 364 -16.81 -14.61 9.60
N ASP A 365 -17.17 -13.47 9.01
CA ASP A 365 -16.65 -12.16 9.40
C ASP A 365 -17.82 -11.19 9.58
N ILE A 366 -17.68 -10.26 10.52
CA ILE A 366 -18.64 -9.17 10.77
C ILE A 366 -17.85 -7.85 10.75
N GLU A 367 -18.35 -6.86 10.02
CA GLU A 367 -17.79 -5.51 9.92
C GLU A 367 -18.84 -4.47 10.35
N LEU A 368 -18.37 -3.40 10.98
CA LEU A 368 -19.17 -2.24 11.37
C LEU A 368 -18.59 -1.01 10.70
N ASN A 369 -19.43 -0.27 10.00
CA ASN A 369 -19.04 0.92 9.25
C ASN A 369 -19.92 2.13 9.63
N ASN A 370 -19.47 3.35 9.35
CA ASN A 370 -20.26 4.55 9.57
C ASN A 370 -20.06 5.53 8.40
N SER A 371 -21.16 6.10 7.92
CA SER A 371 -21.14 7.08 6.84
C SER A 371 -22.10 8.24 7.12
N ASN A 372 -21.72 9.45 6.71
CA ASN A 372 -22.56 10.64 6.80
C ASN A 372 -23.01 11.04 5.39
N ILE A 373 -24.32 11.12 5.18
CA ILE A 373 -24.88 11.34 3.83
C ILE A 373 -25.26 12.81 3.59
N ASN A 374 -25.66 13.57 4.63
CA ASN A 374 -26.20 14.93 4.45
C ASN A 374 -25.59 15.98 5.40
N ALA A 375 -25.26 17.16 4.86
CA ALA A 375 -24.68 18.27 5.61
C ALA A 375 -25.74 19.11 6.37
N ALA A 376 -26.98 19.17 5.89
CA ALA A 376 -28.07 19.94 6.50
C ALA A 376 -28.73 19.20 7.68
N SER A 377 -29.05 17.91 7.51
CA SER A 377 -29.75 17.08 8.53
C SER A 377 -28.81 16.21 9.37
N ARG A 378 -27.51 16.13 9.04
CA ARG A 378 -26.50 15.31 9.74
C ARG A 378 -26.91 13.84 9.92
N VAL A 379 -27.51 13.25 8.89
CA VAL A 379 -27.88 11.82 8.90
C VAL A 379 -26.63 10.96 8.94
N SER A 380 -26.42 10.33 10.10
CA SER A 380 -25.37 9.33 10.32
C SER A 380 -25.94 7.94 10.12
N LEU A 381 -25.39 7.20 9.16
CA LEU A 381 -25.67 5.79 8.96
C LEU A 381 -24.67 4.91 9.71
N LEU A 382 -25.18 3.85 10.34
CA LEU A 382 -24.38 2.78 10.92
C LEU A 382 -24.59 1.51 10.09
N GLY A 383 -23.56 1.10 9.35
CA GLY A 383 -23.57 -0.13 8.57
C GLY A 383 -23.12 -1.32 9.40
N ILE A 384 -23.84 -2.44 9.27
CA ILE A 384 -23.48 -3.74 9.84
C ILE A 384 -23.44 -4.74 8.68
N ASP A 385 -22.24 -5.24 8.40
CA ASP A 385 -21.97 -6.19 7.34
C ASP A 385 -21.59 -7.54 7.92
N GLY A 386 -22.19 -8.62 7.41
CA GLY A 386 -21.81 -10.00 7.74
C GLY A 386 -21.43 -10.77 6.48
N SER A 387 -20.40 -11.61 6.55
CA SER A 387 -19.99 -12.47 5.45
C SER A 387 -19.72 -13.90 5.89
N ILE A 388 -20.06 -14.86 5.03
CA ILE A 388 -19.73 -16.29 5.17
C ILE A 388 -18.82 -16.69 4.01
N ASN A 389 -17.67 -17.26 4.34
CA ASN A 389 -16.60 -17.58 3.41
C ASN A 389 -16.40 -19.09 3.31
N PHE A 390 -16.44 -19.64 2.10
CA PHE A 390 -16.07 -21.01 1.81
C PHE A 390 -14.84 -21.07 0.90
N ARG A 391 -13.83 -21.85 1.31
CA ARG A 391 -12.58 -22.03 0.57
C ARG A 391 -12.31 -23.50 0.33
N HIS A 392 -12.23 -23.89 -0.95
CA HIS A 392 -11.84 -25.23 -1.39
C HIS A 392 -10.53 -25.18 -2.19
N ARG A 393 -9.44 -25.72 -1.64
CA ARG A 393 -8.07 -25.57 -2.20
C ARG A 393 -7.69 -26.52 -3.33
N ASN A 394 -8.55 -27.50 -3.63
CA ASN A 394 -8.22 -28.58 -4.56
C ASN A 394 -9.43 -29.05 -5.37
N LEU A 395 -10.16 -28.11 -5.97
CA LEU A 395 -11.36 -28.44 -6.75
C LEU A 395 -10.98 -29.40 -7.90
N PHE A 396 -11.76 -30.46 -8.09
CA PHE A 396 -11.53 -31.53 -9.09
C PHE A 396 -10.13 -32.19 -9.04
N ARG A 397 -9.44 -32.15 -7.88
CA ARG A 397 -8.06 -32.64 -7.69
C ARG A 397 -7.01 -31.90 -8.54
N ASN A 398 -7.34 -30.71 -9.06
CA ASN A 398 -6.46 -29.93 -9.93
C ASN A 398 -5.62 -28.86 -9.21
N ALA A 399 -5.65 -28.83 -7.88
CA ALA A 399 -5.13 -27.72 -7.07
C ALA A 399 -5.75 -26.35 -7.45
N TYR A 400 -6.99 -26.38 -7.97
CA TYR A 400 -7.78 -25.19 -8.23
C TYR A 400 -8.34 -24.68 -6.90
N LEU A 401 -8.11 -23.40 -6.64
CA LEU A 401 -8.62 -22.72 -5.46
C LEU A 401 -9.97 -22.12 -5.80
N PHE A 402 -11.03 -22.68 -5.23
CA PHE A 402 -12.38 -22.17 -5.31
C PHE A 402 -12.70 -21.39 -4.04
N LEU A 403 -13.20 -20.18 -4.20
CA LEU A 403 -13.65 -19.30 -3.13
C LEU A 403 -15.11 -18.94 -3.40
N ALA A 404 -15.96 -19.12 -2.41
CA ALA A 404 -17.33 -18.62 -2.41
C ALA A 404 -17.52 -17.73 -1.18
N GLU A 405 -18.19 -16.60 -1.35
CA GLU A 405 -18.46 -15.62 -0.32
C GLU A 405 -19.91 -15.16 -0.48
N ILE A 406 -20.65 -15.18 0.61
CA ILE A 406 -22.00 -14.62 0.72
C ILE A 406 -21.90 -13.52 1.75
N GLN A 407 -22.29 -12.30 1.38
CA GLN A 407 -22.29 -11.13 2.24
C GLN A 407 -23.71 -10.55 2.31
N GLY A 408 -24.10 -10.06 3.47
CA GLY A 408 -25.28 -9.24 3.66
C GLY A 408 -24.95 -8.05 4.55
N GLY A 409 -25.36 -6.86 4.15
CA GLY A 409 -25.15 -5.62 4.87
C GLY A 409 -26.47 -4.88 5.09
N LEU A 410 -26.53 -4.15 6.20
CA LEU A 410 -27.66 -3.28 6.53
C LEU A 410 -27.13 -1.94 7.05
N ASP A 411 -27.68 -0.84 6.56
CA ASP A 411 -27.37 0.49 7.04
C ASP A 411 -28.55 1.06 7.83
N LEU A 412 -28.27 1.46 9.08
CA LEU A 412 -29.26 2.02 9.98
C LEU A 412 -29.17 3.55 10.05
N ASN A 413 -30.29 4.24 9.85
CA ASN A 413 -30.40 5.67 10.09
C ASN A 413 -30.61 5.94 11.58
N LEU A 414 -29.59 6.48 12.26
CA LEU A 414 -29.66 6.77 13.69
C LEU A 414 -30.37 8.09 14.02
N THR A 415 -30.71 8.87 13.00
CA THR A 415 -31.26 10.24 13.15
C THR A 415 -32.78 10.26 13.02
N ASN A 416 -33.32 9.47 12.09
CA ASN A 416 -34.76 9.29 11.90
C ASN A 416 -35.17 7.88 12.38
N LYS A 417 -35.92 7.81 13.49
CA LYS A 417 -36.33 6.53 14.09
C LYS A 417 -37.48 5.85 13.35
N ASP A 418 -38.26 6.60 12.58
CA ASP A 418 -39.41 6.07 11.84
C ASP A 418 -38.96 5.34 10.56
N GLU A 419 -37.76 5.64 10.07
CA GLU A 419 -37.12 5.01 8.91
C GLU A 419 -35.74 4.46 9.30
N LEU A 420 -35.73 3.62 10.33
CA LEU A 420 -34.51 3.10 10.93
C LEU A 420 -33.63 2.33 9.93
N ILE A 421 -34.22 1.61 8.97
CA ILE A 421 -33.47 0.86 7.95
C ILE A 421 -33.38 1.72 6.69
N TYR A 422 -32.16 2.13 6.36
CA TYR A 422 -31.88 3.00 5.21
C TYR A 422 -31.55 2.21 3.94
N SER A 423 -30.67 1.22 4.05
CA SER A 423 -30.35 0.31 2.95
C SER A 423 -30.08 -1.11 3.40
N ILE A 424 -30.26 -2.03 2.45
CA ILE A 424 -29.89 -3.43 2.59
C ILE A 424 -29.16 -3.89 1.33
N ASP A 425 -28.03 -4.57 1.50
CA ASP A 425 -27.27 -5.14 0.41
C ASP A 425 -26.99 -6.62 0.62
N TYR A 426 -26.90 -7.33 -0.50
CA TYR A 426 -26.54 -8.72 -0.54
C TYR A 426 -25.57 -8.95 -1.68
N SER A 427 -24.49 -9.69 -1.44
CA SER A 427 -23.60 -10.12 -2.51
C SER A 427 -23.25 -11.60 -2.41
N ILE A 428 -23.20 -12.25 -3.57
CA ILE A 428 -22.72 -13.61 -3.74
C ILE A 428 -21.55 -13.55 -4.71
N LYS A 429 -20.36 -13.93 -4.25
CA LYS A 429 -19.13 -13.93 -5.04
C LYS A 429 -18.58 -15.34 -5.12
N SER A 430 -18.24 -15.78 -6.32
CA SER A 430 -17.62 -17.08 -6.59
C SER A 430 -16.39 -16.86 -7.46
N SER A 431 -15.26 -17.37 -7.03
CA SER A 431 -13.97 -17.19 -7.71
C SER A 431 -13.22 -18.51 -7.83
N LEU A 432 -12.86 -18.87 -9.05
CA LEU A 432 -12.03 -20.03 -9.37
C LEU A 432 -10.65 -19.57 -9.82
N TYR A 433 -9.65 -19.89 -9.02
CA TYR A 433 -8.24 -19.63 -9.30
C TYR A 433 -7.57 -20.89 -9.83
N MET A 434 -7.10 -20.79 -11.06
CA MET A 434 -6.22 -21.78 -11.67
C MET A 434 -4.78 -21.40 -11.34
N PRO A 435 -3.95 -22.34 -10.88
CA PRO A 435 -2.59 -22.07 -10.42
C PRO A 435 -1.62 -21.62 -11.53
N ARG A 436 -2.06 -21.66 -12.80
CA ARG A 436 -1.27 -21.26 -13.97
C ARG A 436 -2.06 -20.33 -14.88
N PHE A 437 -1.31 -19.66 -15.73
CA PHE A 437 -1.82 -18.87 -16.85
C PHE A 437 -2.38 -19.79 -17.95
N VAL A 438 -3.62 -19.52 -18.36
CA VAL A 438 -4.35 -20.21 -19.44
C VAL A 438 -4.78 -19.17 -20.46
N ASP A 439 -4.35 -19.31 -21.71
CA ASP A 439 -4.66 -18.39 -22.82
C ASP A 439 -5.56 -19.09 -23.84
N PRO A 440 -6.88 -19.19 -23.57
CA PRO A 440 -7.77 -20.07 -24.34
C PRO A 440 -7.93 -19.66 -25.80
N VAL A 441 -7.82 -18.37 -26.09
CA VAL A 441 -7.98 -17.80 -27.44
C VAL A 441 -6.65 -17.35 -28.06
N HIS A 442 -5.51 -17.73 -27.46
CA HIS A 442 -4.15 -17.39 -27.91
C HIS A 442 -3.90 -15.88 -28.14
N MET A 443 -4.64 -15.02 -27.45
CA MET A 443 -4.58 -13.58 -27.64
C MET A 443 -3.24 -13.02 -27.16
N TRP A 444 -2.76 -13.46 -26.00
CA TRP A 444 -1.49 -13.00 -25.45
C TRP A 444 -0.29 -13.47 -26.27
N TRP A 445 -0.40 -14.66 -26.86
CA TRP A 445 0.57 -15.11 -27.86
C TRP A 445 0.61 -14.17 -29.08
N ALA A 446 -0.55 -13.83 -29.65
CA ALA A 446 -0.63 -12.97 -30.84
C ALA A 446 -0.09 -11.55 -30.57
N ILE A 447 -0.52 -10.92 -29.46
CA ILE A 447 -0.07 -9.58 -29.05
C ILE A 447 1.45 -9.54 -28.79
N SER A 448 2.01 -10.61 -28.23
CA SER A 448 3.47 -10.78 -28.06
C SER A 448 4.20 -10.92 -29.40
N LYS A 449 3.63 -11.65 -30.36
CA LYS A 449 4.19 -11.82 -31.71
C LYS A 449 4.19 -10.51 -32.49
N LEU A 450 3.13 -9.71 -32.37
CA LEU A 450 2.99 -8.36 -32.94
C LEU A 450 3.85 -7.29 -32.24
N ARG A 451 4.66 -7.66 -31.23
CA ARG A 451 5.55 -6.76 -30.46
C ARG A 451 4.84 -5.62 -29.73
N ILE A 452 3.53 -5.69 -29.54
CA ILE A 452 2.75 -4.75 -28.72
C ILE A 452 3.19 -4.86 -27.25
N ILE A 453 3.49 -6.09 -26.79
CA ILE A 453 4.06 -6.35 -25.46
C ILE A 453 5.48 -6.92 -25.56
N LYS A 454 6.30 -6.64 -24.55
CA LYS A 454 7.66 -7.20 -24.46
C LYS A 454 7.60 -8.72 -24.26
N LYS A 455 8.40 -9.48 -25.03
CA LYS A 455 8.53 -10.95 -24.88
C LYS A 455 8.79 -11.39 -23.43
N ARG A 456 9.60 -10.63 -22.68
CA ARG A 456 9.90 -10.90 -21.26
C ARG A 456 8.66 -10.86 -20.37
N PHE A 457 7.71 -9.95 -20.63
CA PHE A 457 6.47 -9.85 -19.87
C PHE A 457 5.60 -11.08 -20.10
N TYR A 458 5.43 -11.50 -21.36
CA TYR A 458 4.67 -12.70 -21.71
C TYR A 458 5.25 -13.97 -21.06
N GLN A 459 6.58 -14.12 -21.02
CA GLN A 459 7.21 -15.23 -20.30
C GLN A 459 6.96 -15.16 -18.80
N THR A 460 7.05 -13.96 -18.22
CA THR A 460 6.74 -13.76 -16.79
C THR A 460 5.29 -14.11 -16.48
N LEU A 461 4.36 -13.78 -17.38
CA LEU A 461 2.94 -14.13 -17.26
C LEU A 461 2.72 -15.64 -17.33
N LYS A 462 3.38 -16.33 -18.27
CA LYS A 462 3.36 -17.81 -18.34
C LYS A 462 3.91 -18.50 -17.10
N GLU A 463 4.96 -17.93 -16.52
CA GLU A 463 5.65 -18.53 -15.38
C GLU A 463 4.95 -18.22 -14.05
N LYS A 464 4.51 -16.98 -13.82
CA LYS A 464 4.02 -16.53 -12.51
C LYS A 464 2.55 -16.14 -12.49
N GLY A 465 1.93 -16.02 -13.66
CA GLY A 465 0.52 -15.65 -13.78
C GLY A 465 -0.41 -16.76 -13.35
N ARG A 466 -1.52 -16.38 -12.70
CA ARG A 466 -2.61 -17.27 -12.31
C ARG A 466 -3.87 -16.83 -13.02
N SER A 467 -4.63 -17.76 -13.57
CA SER A 467 -5.91 -17.42 -14.21
C SER A 467 -7.01 -17.38 -13.16
N ARG A 468 -7.92 -16.41 -13.26
CA ARG A 468 -9.05 -16.21 -12.36
C ARG A 468 -10.32 -16.13 -13.19
N LEU A 469 -11.30 -16.94 -12.84
CA LEU A 469 -12.68 -16.79 -13.26
C LEU A 469 -13.48 -16.30 -12.05
N SER A 470 -14.22 -15.21 -12.20
CA SER A 470 -15.01 -14.61 -11.13
C SER A 470 -16.43 -14.40 -11.61
N LEU A 471 -17.38 -14.83 -10.78
CA LEU A 471 -18.80 -14.61 -10.91
C LEU A 471 -19.27 -13.88 -9.66
N SER A 472 -20.04 -12.81 -9.81
CA SER A 472 -20.59 -12.07 -8.68
C SER A 472 -21.98 -11.56 -8.98
N TYR A 473 -22.89 -11.73 -8.04
CA TYR A 473 -24.20 -11.11 -8.01
C TYR A 473 -24.23 -10.14 -6.83
N ASN A 474 -24.64 -8.89 -7.06
CA ASN A 474 -24.80 -7.90 -6.00
C ASN A 474 -26.18 -7.27 -6.13
N ASN A 475 -26.93 -7.22 -5.03
CA ASN A 475 -28.16 -6.46 -4.91
C ASN A 475 -27.94 -5.39 -3.83
N LEU A 476 -28.40 -4.18 -4.08
CA LEU A 476 -28.51 -3.13 -3.08
C LEU A 476 -29.88 -2.49 -3.24
N SER A 477 -30.58 -2.33 -2.13
CA SER A 477 -31.83 -1.61 -2.06
C SER A 477 -31.67 -0.43 -1.11
N LEU A 478 -31.75 0.79 -1.65
CA LEU A 478 -31.92 2.01 -0.86
C LEU A 478 -33.43 2.23 -0.73
N PHE A 479 -33.95 2.06 0.47
CA PHE A 479 -35.39 2.21 0.71
C PHE A 479 -35.84 3.61 0.32
N GLN A 480 -37.06 3.72 -0.24
CA GLN A 480 -37.67 4.95 -0.77
C GLN A 480 -37.03 5.58 -2.01
N PHE A 481 -35.88 5.07 -2.46
CA PHE A 481 -35.17 5.60 -3.62
C PHE A 481 -35.14 4.62 -4.79
N TYR A 482 -34.23 3.64 -4.73
CA TYR A 482 -33.99 2.72 -5.83
C TYR A 482 -33.32 1.44 -5.35
N SER A 483 -33.44 0.38 -6.14
CA SER A 483 -32.67 -0.84 -6.00
C SER A 483 -31.86 -1.11 -7.26
N TYR A 484 -30.65 -1.64 -7.11
CA TYR A 484 -29.87 -2.17 -8.23
C TYR A 484 -29.58 -3.65 -8.07
N ASN A 485 -29.50 -4.34 -9.21
CA ASN A 485 -28.92 -5.67 -9.32
C ASN A 485 -27.75 -5.62 -10.29
N SER A 486 -26.62 -6.20 -9.90
CA SER A 486 -25.42 -6.29 -10.73
C SER A 486 -24.99 -7.75 -10.84
N PHE A 487 -24.99 -8.26 -12.06
CA PHE A 487 -24.41 -9.55 -12.40
C PHE A 487 -23.09 -9.33 -13.13
N ASN A 488 -21.98 -9.77 -12.55
CA ASN A 488 -20.66 -9.58 -13.11
C ASN A 488 -19.92 -10.91 -13.29
N PHE A 489 -19.47 -11.15 -14.51
CA PHE A 489 -18.64 -12.27 -14.90
C PHE A 489 -17.33 -11.74 -15.47
N THR A 490 -16.19 -12.23 -14.97
CA THR A 490 -14.87 -11.85 -15.47
C THR A 490 -13.95 -13.06 -15.59
N PHE A 491 -13.13 -13.06 -16.62
CA PHE A 491 -12.02 -13.99 -16.79
C PHE A 491 -10.74 -13.21 -17.05
N GLY A 492 -9.71 -13.51 -16.28
CA GLY A 492 -8.50 -12.72 -16.26
C GLY A 492 -7.32 -13.38 -15.57
N TYR A 493 -6.32 -12.58 -15.27
CA TYR A 493 -5.03 -13.00 -14.76
C TYR A 493 -4.58 -12.14 -13.58
N GLU A 494 -4.00 -12.81 -12.58
CA GLU A 494 -3.25 -12.16 -11.52
C GLU A 494 -1.77 -12.49 -11.66
N LEU A 495 -0.91 -11.46 -11.65
CA LEU A 495 0.53 -11.61 -11.76
C LEU A 495 1.23 -10.85 -10.64
N GLN A 496 1.83 -11.60 -9.70
CA GLN A 496 2.79 -11.05 -8.74
C GLN A 496 4.21 -11.12 -9.35
N GLN A 497 4.60 -10.10 -10.12
CA GLN A 497 5.89 -10.09 -10.82
C GLN A 497 7.08 -10.11 -9.83
N SER A 498 6.97 -9.36 -8.74
CA SER A 498 7.97 -9.22 -7.67
C SER A 498 7.29 -8.92 -6.34
N THR A 499 8.03 -8.80 -5.22
CA THR A 499 7.44 -8.39 -3.94
C THR A 499 6.77 -7.02 -3.95
N ASN A 500 7.04 -6.20 -4.98
CA ASN A 500 6.61 -4.81 -5.04
C ASN A 500 5.64 -4.54 -6.19
N ASN A 501 5.55 -5.42 -7.21
CA ASN A 501 4.78 -5.16 -8.42
C ASN A 501 3.73 -6.25 -8.60
N ARG A 502 2.46 -5.84 -8.68
CA ARG A 502 1.29 -6.70 -8.92
C ARG A 502 0.50 -6.18 -10.10
N TYR A 503 0.00 -7.10 -10.93
CA TYR A 503 -0.89 -6.81 -12.05
C TYR A 503 -2.16 -7.65 -11.92
N HIS A 504 -3.30 -7.02 -12.17
CA HIS A 504 -4.59 -7.66 -12.40
C HIS A 504 -5.05 -7.30 -13.80
N ILE A 505 -5.45 -8.31 -14.57
CA ILE A 505 -5.84 -8.12 -15.97
C ILE A 505 -7.10 -8.92 -16.22
N ASN A 506 -8.25 -8.26 -16.35
CA ASN A 506 -9.46 -8.90 -16.81
C ASN A 506 -9.53 -8.77 -18.32
N GLN A 507 -9.23 -9.88 -18.99
CA GLN A 507 -9.27 -9.96 -20.45
C GLN A 507 -10.72 -9.93 -20.93
N PHE A 508 -11.56 -10.77 -20.33
CA PHE A 508 -12.96 -10.85 -20.67
C PHE A 508 -13.82 -10.44 -19.48
N GLY A 509 -14.91 -9.74 -19.73
CA GLY A 509 -16.02 -9.80 -18.78
C GLY A 509 -17.21 -8.95 -19.10
N ILE A 510 -18.32 -9.36 -18.51
CA ILE A 510 -19.65 -8.80 -18.69
C ILE A 510 -20.10 -8.34 -17.31
N ASN A 511 -20.59 -7.11 -17.22
CA ASN A 511 -21.31 -6.65 -16.03
C ASN A 511 -22.66 -6.10 -16.49
N TYR A 512 -23.74 -6.74 -16.07
CA TYR A 512 -25.10 -6.32 -16.34
C TYR A 512 -25.66 -5.66 -15.09
N PHE A 513 -26.08 -4.41 -15.25
CA PHE A 513 -26.62 -3.58 -14.18
C PHE A 513 -28.07 -3.27 -14.50
N THR A 514 -28.98 -3.67 -13.62
CA THR A 514 -30.41 -3.34 -13.72
C THR A 514 -30.82 -2.51 -12.54
N THR A 515 -31.72 -1.58 -12.76
CA THR A 515 -32.20 -0.68 -11.72
C THR A 515 -33.73 -0.72 -11.67
N LYS A 516 -34.27 -0.63 -10.46
CA LYS A 516 -35.68 -0.37 -10.23
C LYS A 516 -35.82 0.86 -9.33
N THR A 517 -36.59 1.83 -9.79
CA THR A 517 -36.90 3.09 -9.11
C THR A 517 -38.21 2.94 -8.33
N GLU A 518 -38.34 3.70 -7.23
CA GLU A 518 -39.58 3.81 -6.47
C GLU A 518 -40.34 5.09 -6.85
N ASP A 519 -41.66 5.13 -6.67
CA ASP A 519 -42.52 6.24 -7.12
C ASP A 519 -42.10 7.61 -6.56
N ALA A 520 -41.65 7.64 -5.30
CA ALA A 520 -41.17 8.88 -4.67
C ALA A 520 -39.88 9.41 -5.33
N PHE A 521 -39.07 8.52 -5.92
CA PHE A 521 -37.83 8.86 -6.58
C PHE A 521 -38.03 9.26 -8.04
N GLU A 522 -39.05 8.71 -8.72
CA GLU A 522 -39.42 9.10 -10.09
C GLU A 522 -39.65 10.63 -10.19
N ILE A 523 -40.27 11.24 -9.17
CA ILE A 523 -40.46 12.71 -9.10
C ILE A 523 -39.13 13.47 -9.15
N ILE A 524 -38.08 12.92 -8.55
CA ILE A 524 -36.72 13.50 -8.56
C ILE A 524 -36.06 13.28 -9.93
N LEU A 525 -36.26 12.11 -10.54
CA LEU A 525 -35.71 11.77 -11.85
C LEU A 525 -36.32 12.61 -12.98
N ASP A 526 -37.62 12.83 -12.97
CA ASP A 526 -38.33 13.65 -13.96
C ASP A 526 -37.81 15.09 -14.02
N ARG A 527 -37.38 15.61 -12.86
CA ARG A 527 -36.83 16.95 -12.73
C ARG A 527 -35.35 17.03 -13.07
N ASN A 528 -34.66 15.89 -13.14
CA ASN A 528 -33.24 15.81 -13.42
C ASN A 528 -32.94 14.74 -14.49
N PRO A 529 -33.01 15.13 -15.79
CA PRO A 529 -32.79 14.20 -16.90
C PRO A 529 -31.42 13.50 -16.89
N PHE A 530 -30.43 14.06 -16.20
CA PHE A 530 -29.12 13.43 -16.04
C PHE A 530 -29.18 12.28 -15.02
N LEU A 531 -29.89 12.46 -13.90
CA LEU A 531 -30.12 11.38 -12.95
C LEU A 531 -30.97 10.27 -13.58
N ASP A 532 -32.04 10.58 -14.33
CA ASP A 532 -32.84 9.55 -15.04
C ASP A 532 -31.96 8.59 -15.86
N ARG A 533 -31.10 9.13 -16.72
CA ARG A 533 -30.20 8.33 -17.58
C ARG A 533 -29.21 7.47 -16.78
N SER A 534 -28.90 7.89 -15.55
CA SER A 534 -27.98 7.22 -14.64
C SER A 534 -28.56 5.95 -14.01
N PHE A 535 -29.90 5.85 -13.97
CA PHE A 535 -30.65 4.74 -13.36
C PHE A 535 -31.30 3.82 -14.41
N ARG A 536 -30.86 3.88 -15.67
CA ARG A 536 -31.29 2.94 -16.71
C ARG A 536 -30.49 1.63 -16.66
N ASP A 537 -31.08 0.56 -17.18
CA ASP A 537 -30.40 -0.73 -17.36
C ASP A 537 -29.21 -0.59 -18.32
N GLN A 538 -28.05 -1.11 -17.92
CA GLN A 538 -26.81 -0.96 -18.67
C GLN A 538 -25.99 -2.23 -18.71
N LEU A 539 -25.39 -2.49 -19.87
CA LEU A 539 -24.52 -3.63 -20.08
C LEU A 539 -23.08 -3.17 -20.39
N PHE A 540 -22.18 -3.51 -19.47
CA PHE A 540 -20.75 -3.27 -19.60
C PHE A 540 -20.07 -4.52 -20.14
N THR A 541 -19.35 -4.39 -21.26
CA THR A 541 -18.76 -5.54 -21.97
C THR A 541 -17.29 -5.28 -22.27
N GLY A 542 -16.46 -6.31 -22.14
CA GLY A 542 -15.09 -6.29 -22.67
C GLY A 542 -14.72 -7.68 -23.14
N ALA A 543 -14.65 -7.89 -24.44
CA ALA A 543 -14.36 -9.20 -25.04
C ALA A 543 -12.85 -9.51 -25.07
N PHE A 544 -12.04 -8.51 -25.38
CA PHE A 544 -10.58 -8.64 -25.51
C PHE A 544 -9.82 -7.97 -24.36
N PHE A 545 -10.41 -6.94 -23.77
CA PHE A 545 -9.86 -6.23 -22.63
C PHE A 545 -10.99 -5.51 -21.90
N LYS A 546 -11.24 -5.87 -20.63
CA LYS A 546 -12.22 -5.21 -19.77
C LYS A 546 -11.54 -4.20 -18.86
N ASP A 547 -10.57 -4.66 -18.07
CA ASP A 547 -9.84 -3.80 -17.15
C ASP A 547 -8.44 -4.30 -16.84
N PHE A 548 -7.59 -3.36 -16.43
CA PHE A 548 -6.22 -3.57 -16.02
C PHE A 548 -5.92 -2.74 -14.78
N SER A 549 -5.35 -3.38 -13.77
CA SER A 549 -4.82 -2.71 -12.59
C SER A 549 -3.35 -3.05 -12.39
N TYR A 550 -2.52 -2.03 -12.22
CA TYR A 550 -1.12 -2.17 -11.82
C TYR A 550 -0.92 -1.52 -10.46
N THR A 551 -0.34 -2.28 -9.53
CA THR A 551 0.01 -1.79 -8.19
C THR A 551 1.50 -1.94 -7.93
N HIS A 552 2.13 -0.84 -7.54
CA HIS A 552 3.48 -0.78 -7.01
C HIS A 552 3.47 -0.45 -5.53
N ILE A 553 4.04 -1.33 -4.70
CA ILE A 553 4.27 -1.10 -3.28
C ILE A 553 5.78 -0.97 -3.04
N GLY A 554 6.25 0.27 -2.91
CA GLY A 554 7.63 0.57 -2.57
C GLY A 554 7.99 0.09 -1.18
N LYS A 555 9.24 -0.38 -1.00
CA LYS A 555 9.78 -0.63 0.34
C LYS A 555 10.27 0.68 0.92
N THR A 556 10.09 0.86 2.23
CA THR A 556 10.66 1.99 2.95
C THR A 556 12.18 1.98 2.79
N ASN A 557 12.71 2.98 2.10
CA ASN A 557 14.14 3.11 1.92
C ASN A 557 14.83 3.56 3.22
N ARG A 558 16.16 3.55 3.21
CA ARG A 558 16.99 4.03 4.34
C ARG A 558 16.73 5.46 4.80
N TYR A 559 15.98 6.27 4.06
CA TYR A 559 15.55 7.61 4.49
C TYR A 559 14.15 7.60 5.07
N GLY A 560 13.56 6.45 5.38
CA GLY A 560 12.18 6.38 5.82
C GLY A 560 11.18 6.78 4.74
N ARG A 561 11.57 6.80 3.45
CA ARG A 561 10.66 7.16 2.34
C ARG A 561 10.12 5.91 1.69
N SER A 562 8.83 5.87 1.45
CA SER A 562 8.17 4.84 0.65
C SER A 562 7.25 5.50 -0.37
N PHE A 563 6.98 4.79 -1.46
CA PHE A 563 6.09 5.23 -2.52
C PHE A 563 5.15 4.10 -2.91
N PHE A 564 3.87 4.40 -3.00
CA PHE A 564 2.84 3.53 -3.52
C PHE A 564 2.31 4.14 -4.81
N PHE A 565 2.01 3.30 -5.79
CA PHE A 565 1.38 3.74 -7.03
C PHE A 565 0.39 2.70 -7.51
N GLN A 566 -0.79 3.15 -7.92
CA GLN A 566 -1.79 2.33 -8.55
C GLN A 566 -2.29 3.01 -9.82
N ALA A 567 -2.40 2.25 -10.89
CA ALA A 567 -3.02 2.67 -12.14
C ALA A 567 -4.12 1.68 -12.50
N ASN A 568 -5.33 2.17 -12.76
CA ASN A 568 -6.43 1.37 -13.27
C ASN A 568 -6.87 1.90 -14.63
N VAL A 569 -7.12 1.00 -15.56
CA VAL A 569 -7.65 1.30 -16.89
C VAL A 569 -8.86 0.40 -17.11
N GLU A 570 -9.98 0.96 -17.51
CA GLU A 570 -11.20 0.23 -17.85
C GLU A 570 -11.63 0.59 -19.28
N LEU A 571 -12.09 -0.41 -20.02
CA LEU A 571 -12.64 -0.25 -21.35
C LEU A 571 -13.94 -1.05 -21.42
N SER A 572 -15.01 -0.40 -21.85
CA SER A 572 -16.30 -1.05 -22.06
C SER A 572 -16.82 -0.80 -23.47
N GLY A 573 -17.37 -1.84 -24.10
CA GLY A 573 -18.14 -1.74 -25.34
C GLY A 573 -17.32 -1.49 -26.61
N ALA A 574 -15.99 -1.65 -26.59
CA ALA A 574 -15.14 -1.44 -27.77
C ALA A 574 -15.46 -2.45 -28.89
N GLU A 575 -15.70 -3.70 -28.53
CA GLU A 575 -16.14 -4.75 -29.43
C GLU A 575 -17.54 -4.48 -30.01
N MET A 576 -18.43 -3.90 -29.22
CA MET A 576 -19.80 -3.57 -29.65
C MET A 576 -19.77 -2.39 -30.60
N PHE A 577 -18.93 -1.39 -30.34
CA PHE A 577 -18.66 -0.31 -31.29
C PHE A 577 -18.17 -0.85 -32.64
N ALA A 578 -17.17 -1.74 -32.64
CA ALA A 578 -16.64 -2.34 -33.86
C ALA A 578 -17.70 -3.17 -34.60
N THR A 579 -18.45 -4.01 -33.87
CA THR A 579 -19.50 -4.87 -34.43
C THR A 579 -20.62 -4.04 -35.03
N ASN A 580 -21.10 -3.01 -34.32
CA ASN A 580 -22.15 -2.13 -34.79
C ASN A 580 -21.69 -1.33 -36.03
N LYS A 581 -20.42 -0.91 -36.08
CA LYS A 581 -19.86 -0.25 -37.27
C LYS A 581 -19.84 -1.18 -38.48
N ILE A 582 -19.43 -2.44 -38.31
CA ILE A 582 -19.43 -3.44 -39.40
C ILE A 582 -20.87 -3.73 -39.86
N TYR A 583 -21.80 -3.89 -38.92
CA TYR A 583 -23.21 -4.11 -39.22
C TYR A 583 -23.81 -2.94 -40.01
N ASN A 584 -23.60 -1.71 -39.56
CA ASN A 584 -24.11 -0.51 -40.23
C ASN A 584 -23.53 -0.31 -41.63
N LEU A 585 -22.26 -0.66 -41.84
CA LEU A 585 -21.64 -0.67 -43.17
C LEU A 585 -22.27 -1.73 -44.10
N SER A 586 -22.64 -2.89 -43.57
CA SER A 586 -23.23 -4.00 -44.33
C SER A 586 -24.72 -3.80 -44.62
N ALA A 587 -25.48 -3.31 -43.62
CA ALA A 587 -26.93 -3.16 -43.69
C ALA A 587 -27.39 -1.80 -44.24
N ASN A 588 -26.46 -0.89 -44.54
CA ASN A 588 -26.72 0.50 -44.94
C ASN A 588 -27.73 1.22 -44.02
N ASN A 589 -27.66 0.93 -42.71
CA ASN A 589 -28.55 1.46 -41.67
C ASN A 589 -27.71 2.19 -40.60
N LYS A 590 -28.33 3.09 -39.82
CA LYS A 590 -27.72 3.85 -38.73
C LYS A 590 -28.14 3.36 -37.33
N ASP A 591 -28.79 2.22 -37.23
CA ASP A 591 -29.27 1.70 -35.96
C ASP A 591 -28.15 1.35 -34.98
N THR A 592 -28.47 1.46 -33.70
CA THR A 592 -27.61 1.00 -32.61
C THR A 592 -28.00 -0.40 -32.20
N LEU A 593 -27.10 -1.37 -32.34
CA LEU A 593 -27.32 -2.71 -31.79
C LEU A 593 -27.61 -2.65 -30.29
N ARG A 594 -28.71 -3.27 -29.89
CA ARG A 594 -29.17 -3.42 -28.50
C ARG A 594 -29.37 -4.89 -28.17
N LEU A 595 -29.00 -5.30 -26.96
CA LEU A 595 -29.29 -6.66 -26.52
C LEU A 595 -30.80 -6.78 -26.26
N PHE A 596 -31.43 -7.81 -26.83
CA PHE A 596 -32.89 -8.02 -26.78
C PHE A 596 -33.72 -6.79 -27.20
N LYS A 597 -33.16 -5.91 -28.04
CA LYS A 597 -33.75 -4.62 -28.46
C LYS A 597 -34.07 -3.62 -27.33
N ARG A 598 -33.70 -3.91 -26.07
CA ARG A 598 -34.04 -3.09 -24.89
C ARG A 598 -32.82 -2.56 -24.13
N ILE A 599 -31.72 -3.31 -24.10
CA ILE A 599 -30.57 -2.99 -23.24
C ILE A 599 -29.48 -2.28 -24.04
N ASP A 600 -29.06 -1.12 -23.56
CA ASP A 600 -27.98 -0.33 -24.15
C ASP A 600 -26.60 -0.81 -23.67
N TYR A 601 -25.64 -0.83 -24.61
CA TYR A 601 -24.24 -1.11 -24.30
C TYR A 601 -23.51 0.16 -23.88
N ALA A 602 -22.91 0.15 -22.70
CA ALA A 602 -22.07 1.24 -22.23
C ALA A 602 -20.73 1.26 -22.96
N GLN A 603 -20.44 2.33 -23.71
CA GLN A 603 -19.22 2.51 -24.47
C GLN A 603 -18.38 3.65 -23.88
N PHE A 604 -17.36 3.30 -23.07
CA PHE A 604 -16.47 4.28 -22.47
C PHE A 604 -15.08 3.70 -22.19
N ALA A 605 -14.10 4.58 -22.07
CA ALA A 605 -12.78 4.28 -21.57
C ALA A 605 -12.51 5.14 -20.33
N SER A 606 -11.94 4.54 -19.29
CA SER A 606 -11.53 5.28 -18.09
C SER A 606 -10.11 4.92 -17.66
N ILE A 607 -9.43 5.90 -17.08
CA ILE A 607 -8.11 5.75 -16.50
C ILE A 607 -8.13 6.45 -15.15
N SER A 608 -7.61 5.80 -14.10
CA SER A 608 -7.38 6.38 -12.79
C SER A 608 -5.98 6.09 -12.28
N LEU A 609 -5.37 7.09 -11.67
CA LEU A 609 -4.02 7.04 -11.12
C LEU A 609 -4.06 7.47 -9.65
N ASP A 610 -3.44 6.69 -8.76
CA ASP A 610 -3.29 6.97 -7.33
C ASP A 610 -1.82 6.83 -6.94
N GLY A 611 -1.18 7.95 -6.62
CA GLY A 611 0.19 8.01 -6.14
C GLY A 611 0.26 8.44 -4.69
N ARG A 612 0.95 7.68 -3.84
CA ARG A 612 1.10 7.99 -2.42
C ARG A 612 2.54 7.99 -1.99
N TYR A 613 2.91 9.01 -1.24
CA TYR A 613 4.25 9.20 -0.69
C TYR A 613 4.20 9.14 0.82
N TYR A 614 5.02 8.27 1.40
CA TYR A 614 5.16 8.15 2.85
C TYR A 614 6.57 8.54 3.27
N LYS A 615 6.67 9.29 4.37
CA LYS A 615 7.93 9.69 4.98
C LYS A 615 7.86 9.51 6.49
N THR A 616 8.54 8.49 6.99
CA THR A 616 8.85 8.37 8.42
C THR A 616 9.89 9.43 8.78
N ILE A 617 9.53 10.34 9.67
CA ILE A 617 10.40 11.41 10.16
C ILE A 617 11.12 10.95 11.42
N SER A 618 10.37 10.30 12.32
CA SER A 618 10.87 9.64 13.54
C SER A 618 9.97 8.44 13.88
N PRO A 619 10.32 7.60 14.86
CA PRO A 619 9.44 6.51 15.31
C PRO A 619 8.06 6.96 15.82
N SER A 620 7.85 8.25 16.08
CA SER A 620 6.60 8.80 16.60
C SER A 620 5.99 9.87 15.68
N GLN A 621 6.55 10.06 14.48
CA GLN A 621 6.14 11.10 13.54
C GLN A 621 6.29 10.60 12.10
N SER A 622 5.24 10.75 11.31
CA SER A 622 5.25 10.43 9.89
C SER A 622 4.47 11.46 9.09
N PHE A 623 4.80 11.53 7.81
CA PHE A 623 4.11 12.35 6.83
C PHE A 623 3.62 11.46 5.70
N ALA A 624 2.38 11.66 5.28
CA ALA A 624 1.78 11.00 4.15
C ALA A 624 1.25 12.07 3.18
N ALA A 625 1.43 11.83 1.88
CA ALA A 625 0.81 12.64 0.84
C ALA A 625 0.23 11.72 -0.23
N ARG A 626 -0.90 12.11 -0.81
CA ARG A 626 -1.56 11.41 -1.92
C ARG A 626 -1.90 12.39 -3.02
N PHE A 627 -1.78 11.91 -4.25
CA PHE A 627 -2.31 12.55 -5.44
C PHE A 627 -3.14 11.52 -6.21
N THR A 628 -4.38 11.85 -6.51
CA THR A 628 -5.27 11.00 -7.30
C THR A 628 -5.85 11.81 -8.45
N THR A 629 -5.85 11.21 -9.63
CA THR A 629 -6.52 11.79 -10.80
C THR A 629 -7.18 10.71 -11.62
N GLY A 630 -8.26 11.06 -12.31
CA GLY A 630 -8.97 10.12 -13.17
C GLY A 630 -9.67 10.85 -14.30
N ILE A 631 -9.80 10.18 -15.43
CA ILE A 631 -10.55 10.63 -16.60
C ILE A 631 -11.36 9.46 -17.15
N ALA A 632 -12.63 9.70 -17.46
CA ALA A 632 -13.52 8.78 -18.11
C ALA A 632 -14.16 9.49 -19.31
N LYS A 633 -14.22 8.82 -20.46
CA LYS A 633 -14.76 9.39 -21.68
C LYS A 633 -15.59 8.37 -22.42
N ALA A 634 -16.83 8.73 -22.72
CA ALA A 634 -17.70 7.95 -23.58
C ALA A 634 -17.26 8.05 -25.05
N PHE A 635 -17.49 6.98 -25.82
CA PHE A 635 -17.18 6.92 -27.23
C PHE A 635 -18.26 6.13 -28.00
N GLY A 636 -18.14 6.13 -29.33
CA GLY A 636 -19.01 5.36 -30.20
C GLY A 636 -20.46 5.85 -30.14
N TYR A 637 -21.36 4.97 -29.72
CA TYR A 637 -22.80 5.25 -29.70
C TYR A 637 -23.34 5.63 -28.31
N SER A 638 -22.48 5.72 -27.29
CA SER A 638 -22.86 6.26 -25.97
C SER A 638 -22.55 7.76 -25.90
N ALA A 639 -23.53 8.56 -25.47
CA ALA A 639 -23.37 10.02 -25.37
C ALA A 639 -22.52 10.45 -24.15
N GLU A 640 -22.64 9.72 -23.05
CA GLU A 640 -22.07 10.03 -21.75
C GLU A 640 -21.52 8.77 -21.04
N VAL A 641 -20.62 8.98 -20.07
CA VAL A 641 -20.11 7.90 -19.23
C VAL A 641 -21.20 7.55 -18.22
N PRO A 642 -21.53 6.26 -18.03
CA PRO A 642 -22.42 5.84 -16.97
C PRO A 642 -22.09 6.42 -15.61
N TYR A 643 -23.10 6.92 -14.90
CA TYR A 643 -22.96 7.50 -13.57
C TYR A 643 -22.21 6.60 -12.58
N VAL A 644 -22.53 5.30 -12.56
CA VAL A 644 -21.84 4.31 -11.70
C VAL A 644 -20.36 4.13 -12.02
N LYS A 645 -19.87 4.71 -13.13
CA LYS A 645 -18.47 4.71 -13.59
C LYS A 645 -17.81 6.10 -13.57
N GLN A 646 -18.56 7.14 -13.22
CA GLN A 646 -18.02 8.49 -13.05
C GLN A 646 -17.34 8.65 -11.69
N PHE A 647 -16.54 9.71 -11.59
CA PHE A 647 -15.80 10.05 -10.37
C PHE A 647 -16.62 10.96 -9.46
N PHE A 648 -16.39 10.85 -8.16
CA PHE A 648 -16.93 11.76 -7.14
C PHE A 648 -15.84 12.19 -6.14
N ALA A 649 -16.13 13.22 -5.36
CA ALA A 649 -15.26 13.73 -4.30
C ALA A 649 -16.05 13.93 -2.99
N GLY A 650 -15.32 14.03 -1.87
CA GLY A 650 -15.86 14.12 -0.52
C GLY A 650 -15.90 12.78 0.24
N GLY A 651 -15.95 12.86 1.57
CA GLY A 651 -15.98 11.71 2.48
C GLY A 651 -14.63 11.35 3.11
N PRO A 652 -14.59 10.29 3.95
CA PRO A 652 -13.46 9.97 4.82
C PRO A 652 -12.15 9.62 4.09
N ASN A 653 -12.25 9.12 2.85
CA ASN A 653 -11.13 8.66 2.02
C ASN A 653 -10.83 9.56 0.80
N SER A 654 -11.45 10.74 0.75
CA SER A 654 -11.29 11.76 -0.30
C SER A 654 -11.01 13.11 0.37
N ILE A 655 -11.97 14.05 0.43
CA ILE A 655 -11.82 15.38 1.02
C ILE A 655 -12.71 15.44 2.27
N ARG A 656 -12.08 15.31 3.44
CA ARG A 656 -12.79 15.02 4.71
C ARG A 656 -13.70 16.12 5.21
N ALA A 657 -13.52 17.36 4.75
CA ALA A 657 -14.37 18.47 5.13
C ALA A 657 -15.75 18.48 4.43
N TRP A 658 -15.97 17.60 3.46
CA TRP A 658 -17.25 17.42 2.76
C TRP A 658 -17.75 15.98 2.94
N SER A 659 -19.07 15.81 2.92
CA SER A 659 -19.74 14.51 2.89
C SER A 659 -19.48 13.78 1.57
N ILE A 660 -19.79 12.48 1.53
CA ILE A 660 -19.59 11.69 0.32
C ILE A 660 -20.46 12.24 -0.81
N ARG A 661 -19.85 12.45 -1.99
CA ARG A 661 -20.52 13.01 -3.18
C ARG A 661 -21.08 14.43 -3.03
N GLU A 662 -20.75 15.21 -1.98
CA GLU A 662 -21.19 16.61 -1.81
C GLU A 662 -20.44 17.61 -2.73
N LEU A 663 -19.29 17.20 -3.27
CA LEU A 663 -18.39 18.11 -3.98
C LEU A 663 -18.42 17.93 -5.50
N GLY A 664 -18.54 19.06 -6.20
CA GLY A 664 -18.51 19.18 -7.65
C GLY A 664 -19.88 18.97 -8.30
N PRO A 665 -19.93 18.82 -9.63
CA PRO A 665 -18.83 19.08 -10.55
C PRO A 665 -18.49 20.58 -10.65
N GLY A 666 -17.21 20.93 -10.60
CA GLY A 666 -16.71 22.30 -10.75
C GLY A 666 -17.32 23.25 -9.71
N GLN A 667 -17.96 24.32 -10.19
CA GLN A 667 -18.70 25.27 -9.36
C GLN A 667 -20.22 25.05 -9.40
N TYR A 668 -20.70 24.01 -10.08
CA TYR A 668 -22.13 23.69 -10.13
C TYR A 668 -22.57 23.15 -8.77
N HIS A 669 -23.41 23.91 -8.08
CA HIS A 669 -24.11 23.45 -6.90
C HIS A 669 -25.51 23.03 -7.30
N ASP A 670 -25.88 21.78 -7.05
CA ASP A 670 -27.20 21.29 -7.39
C ASP A 670 -28.27 22.12 -6.65
N PRO A 671 -29.14 22.88 -7.34
CA PRO A 671 -30.20 23.66 -6.70
C PRO A 671 -31.19 22.79 -5.94
N GLN A 672 -31.29 21.50 -6.31
CA GLN A 672 -32.17 20.50 -5.72
C GLN A 672 -31.55 19.73 -4.56
N SER A 673 -30.34 20.09 -4.11
CA SER A 673 -29.83 19.69 -2.79
C SER A 673 -30.60 20.35 -1.62
N ILE A 674 -31.92 20.53 -1.80
CA ILE A 674 -32.84 21.33 -1.00
C ILE A 674 -32.90 20.79 0.43
N PRO A 675 -33.06 21.68 1.45
CA PRO A 675 -32.90 21.35 2.87
C PRO A 675 -34.09 20.60 3.51
N GLN A 676 -34.97 19.98 2.73
CA GLN A 676 -36.25 19.45 3.23
C GLN A 676 -36.47 17.94 3.01
N GLY A 677 -35.40 17.18 2.72
CA GLY A 677 -35.47 15.72 2.67
C GLY A 677 -34.13 15.03 2.88
N ASP A 678 -34.18 13.74 3.24
CA ASP A 678 -33.02 12.85 3.46
C ASP A 678 -32.39 12.34 2.15
N VAL A 679 -32.44 13.14 1.08
CA VAL A 679 -31.95 12.75 -0.26
C VAL A 679 -30.42 12.76 -0.30
N PRO A 680 -29.75 11.70 -0.77
CA PRO A 680 -28.30 11.65 -0.94
C PRO A 680 -27.76 12.67 -1.94
N PHE A 681 -26.47 13.04 -1.78
CA PHE A 681 -25.77 13.76 -2.82
C PHE A 681 -25.45 12.86 -4.02
N TYR A 682 -25.71 13.38 -5.24
CA TYR A 682 -25.47 12.68 -6.51
C TYR A 682 -24.43 13.36 -7.41
N GLN A 683 -23.52 14.15 -6.83
CA GLN A 683 -22.58 14.89 -7.66
C GLN A 683 -21.42 14.00 -8.14
N THR A 684 -21.39 13.75 -9.45
CA THR A 684 -20.38 12.97 -10.15
C THR A 684 -19.93 13.67 -11.43
N ALA A 685 -18.77 13.26 -11.94
CA ALA A 685 -18.22 13.82 -13.17
C ALA A 685 -17.20 12.90 -13.87
N ASP A 686 -16.83 13.30 -15.09
CA ASP A 686 -15.95 12.54 -15.97
C ASP A 686 -14.46 12.66 -15.60
N PHE A 687 -14.06 13.74 -14.93
CA PHE A 687 -12.68 14.04 -14.59
C PHE A 687 -12.52 14.35 -13.09
N LYS A 688 -11.40 13.93 -12.50
CA LYS A 688 -11.12 14.09 -11.07
C LYS A 688 -9.67 14.48 -10.81
N ILE A 689 -9.46 15.38 -9.85
CA ILE A 689 -8.15 15.69 -9.25
C ILE A 689 -8.33 15.82 -7.74
N GLU A 690 -7.52 15.09 -6.97
CA GLU A 690 -7.45 15.18 -5.51
C GLU A 690 -5.99 15.13 -5.02
N MET A 691 -5.73 15.91 -3.98
CA MET A 691 -4.47 15.98 -3.24
C MET A 691 -4.76 15.93 -1.75
N ASN A 692 -4.06 15.05 -1.04
CA ASN A 692 -4.15 14.98 0.41
C ASN A 692 -2.75 15.05 1.00
N ALA A 693 -2.59 15.77 2.11
CA ALA A 693 -1.37 15.80 2.89
C ALA A 693 -1.73 15.62 4.37
N GLU A 694 -1.03 14.73 5.06
CA GLU A 694 -1.29 14.40 6.45
C GLU A 694 0.02 14.27 7.23
N TYR A 695 0.10 14.99 8.36
CA TYR A 695 1.20 14.89 9.32
C TYR A 695 0.69 14.17 10.57
N ARG A 696 1.27 12.99 10.85
CA ARG A 696 0.86 12.08 11.92
C ARG A 696 1.88 12.12 13.06
N PHE A 697 1.41 12.09 14.29
CA PHE A 697 2.25 12.05 15.48
C PHE A 697 1.58 11.28 16.63
N ASN A 698 2.39 10.51 17.35
CA ASN A 698 1.90 9.73 18.49
C ASN A 698 1.69 10.64 19.70
N VAL A 699 0.62 10.41 20.45
CA VAL A 699 0.26 11.19 21.65
C VAL A 699 0.71 10.44 22.89
N PHE A 700 0.03 9.34 23.23
CA PHE A 700 0.38 8.42 24.32
C PHE A 700 -0.31 7.07 24.09
N TRP A 701 0.23 6.00 24.67
CA TRP A 701 -0.34 4.66 24.53
C TRP A 701 -0.60 4.30 23.06
N MET A 702 -1.80 3.85 22.71
CA MET A 702 -2.27 3.54 21.35
C MET A 702 -2.83 4.75 20.61
N LEU A 703 -2.85 5.94 21.24
CA LEU A 703 -3.46 7.13 20.68
C LEU A 703 -2.47 7.88 19.78
N GLU A 704 -2.84 8.03 18.51
CA GLU A 704 -2.16 8.90 17.56
C GLU A 704 -3.05 10.08 17.17
N SER A 705 -2.43 11.13 16.66
CA SER A 705 -3.13 12.27 16.09
C SER A 705 -2.57 12.63 14.74
N ALA A 706 -3.34 13.35 13.94
CA ALA A 706 -2.85 13.93 12.71
C ALA A 706 -3.51 15.27 12.41
N ILE A 707 -2.79 16.07 11.65
CA ILE A 707 -3.28 17.30 11.03
C ILE A 707 -3.23 17.07 9.53
N PHE A 708 -4.27 17.48 8.83
CA PHE A 708 -4.38 17.23 7.40
C PHE A 708 -4.84 18.44 6.58
N LEU A 709 -4.54 18.37 5.29
CA LEU A 709 -4.97 19.29 4.25
C LEU A 709 -5.41 18.46 3.04
N ASP A 710 -6.65 18.66 2.62
CA ASP A 710 -7.28 17.97 1.50
C ASP A 710 -7.71 19.00 0.46
N ILE A 711 -7.42 18.74 -0.81
CA ILE A 711 -7.71 19.63 -1.94
C ILE A 711 -8.24 18.78 -3.08
N GLY A 712 -9.29 19.23 -3.77
CA GLY A 712 -9.71 18.57 -4.99
C GLY A 712 -11.06 19.02 -5.50
N ASN A 713 -11.46 18.46 -6.64
CA ASN A 713 -12.79 18.57 -7.23
C ASN A 713 -12.96 17.52 -8.35
N VAL A 714 -14.17 17.42 -8.89
CA VAL A 714 -14.53 16.67 -10.09
C VAL A 714 -15.14 17.60 -11.15
N TRP A 715 -15.04 17.26 -12.43
CA TRP A 715 -15.54 18.09 -13.54
C TRP A 715 -16.05 17.27 -14.71
N THR A 716 -16.99 17.84 -15.45
CA THR A 716 -17.44 17.29 -16.73
C THR A 716 -16.42 17.66 -17.83
N LEU A 717 -16.24 16.76 -18.81
CA LEU A 717 -15.37 17.05 -19.96
C LEU A 717 -16.08 17.89 -21.02
N LYS A 718 -17.39 17.68 -21.16
CA LYS A 718 -18.26 18.42 -22.07
C LYS A 718 -19.06 19.47 -21.28
N GLU A 719 -19.36 20.57 -21.94
CA GLU A 719 -20.31 21.54 -21.41
C GLU A 719 -21.69 20.90 -21.29
N ASP A 720 -22.34 21.17 -20.16
CA ASP A 720 -23.69 20.72 -19.87
C ASP A 720 -24.56 21.95 -19.58
N PRO A 721 -25.49 22.30 -20.48
CA PRO A 721 -26.37 23.47 -20.31
C PRO A 721 -27.18 23.44 -19.02
N ASN A 722 -27.49 22.24 -18.49
CA ASN A 722 -28.24 22.08 -17.25
C ASN A 722 -27.34 22.18 -16.00
N ARG A 723 -26.02 22.09 -16.17
CA ARG A 723 -25.02 22.16 -15.09
C ARG A 723 -23.96 23.22 -15.37
N ILE A 724 -24.39 24.47 -15.44
CA ILE A 724 -23.51 25.61 -15.72
C ILE A 724 -22.34 25.65 -14.72
N GLY A 725 -21.11 25.75 -15.23
CA GLY A 725 -19.90 25.76 -14.41
C GLY A 725 -19.37 24.38 -13.99
N SER A 726 -19.95 23.28 -14.48
CA SER A 726 -19.46 21.91 -14.23
C SER A 726 -18.21 21.54 -15.04
N GLN A 727 -17.99 22.21 -16.18
CA GLN A 727 -16.95 21.88 -17.15
C GLN A 727 -15.54 22.15 -16.64
N LEU A 728 -14.60 21.27 -16.98
CA LEU A 728 -13.18 21.52 -16.78
C LEU A 728 -12.68 22.62 -17.72
N LEU A 729 -12.27 23.77 -17.15
CA LEU A 729 -11.80 24.93 -17.91
C LEU A 729 -10.39 25.35 -17.51
N TRP A 730 -9.51 25.56 -18.49
CA TRP A 730 -8.15 26.07 -18.27
C TRP A 730 -8.12 27.59 -18.04
N SER A 731 -9.05 28.31 -18.65
CA SER A 731 -9.26 29.75 -18.51
C SER A 731 -10.74 30.03 -18.24
N ALA A 732 -11.06 31.19 -17.68
CA ALA A 732 -12.45 31.60 -17.50
C ALA A 732 -13.20 31.65 -18.86
N LYS A 733 -14.46 31.24 -18.86
CA LYS A 733 -15.37 31.29 -20.02
C LYS A 733 -16.50 32.26 -19.74
N PHE A 734 -16.78 33.13 -20.71
CA PHE A 734 -17.87 34.10 -20.68
C PHE A 734 -18.90 33.75 -21.79
N ASP A 735 -20.16 34.12 -21.60
CA ASP A 735 -21.18 34.05 -22.64
C ASP A 735 -21.06 35.21 -23.62
N GLY A 736 -21.92 35.22 -24.65
CA GLY A 736 -21.96 36.26 -25.68
C GLY A 736 -22.24 37.66 -25.13
N ASP A 737 -22.82 37.74 -23.93
CA ASP A 737 -23.15 38.99 -23.23
C ASP A 737 -22.06 39.40 -22.22
N GLY A 738 -20.93 38.68 -22.19
CA GLY A 738 -19.78 38.97 -21.32
C GLY A 738 -19.95 38.52 -19.86
N LYS A 739 -20.98 37.72 -19.54
CA LYS A 739 -21.21 37.16 -18.21
C LYS A 739 -20.42 35.86 -18.03
N LEU A 740 -19.81 35.70 -16.87
CA LEU A 740 -18.97 34.56 -16.53
C LEU A 740 -19.81 33.27 -16.42
N ILE A 741 -19.63 32.33 -17.36
CA ILE A 741 -20.25 30.99 -17.35
C ILE A 741 -19.44 30.04 -16.47
N GLY A 742 -18.11 30.15 -16.50
CA GLY A 742 -17.22 29.17 -15.89
C GLY A 742 -15.88 29.79 -15.47
N LYS A 743 -15.47 29.57 -14.21
CA LYS A 743 -14.12 29.89 -13.73
C LYS A 743 -13.09 28.86 -14.23
N ASN A 744 -11.80 29.18 -14.10
CA ASN A 744 -10.76 28.17 -14.32
C ASN A 744 -10.81 27.06 -13.25
N PHE A 745 -10.23 25.90 -13.55
CA PHE A 745 -10.28 24.74 -12.66
C PHE A 745 -9.59 24.99 -11.30
N ILE A 746 -8.57 25.85 -11.26
CA ILE A 746 -7.85 26.21 -10.03
C ILE A 746 -8.79 26.97 -9.08
N ASP A 747 -9.58 27.90 -9.62
CA ASP A 747 -10.57 28.64 -8.85
C ASP A 747 -11.80 27.79 -8.48
N GLN A 748 -11.91 26.57 -9.00
CA GLN A 748 -12.95 25.63 -8.61
C GLN A 748 -12.46 24.61 -7.57
N MET A 749 -11.21 24.68 -7.09
CA MET A 749 -10.69 23.74 -6.08
C MET A 749 -11.32 23.90 -4.70
N ALA A 750 -11.85 22.81 -4.14
CA ALA A 750 -12.18 22.77 -2.72
C ALA A 750 -10.91 22.60 -1.90
N VAL A 751 -10.83 23.29 -0.76
CA VAL A 751 -9.71 23.17 0.20
C VAL A 751 -10.28 22.93 1.57
N GLY A 752 -9.98 21.77 2.16
CA GLY A 752 -10.35 21.39 3.52
C GLY A 752 -9.11 21.15 4.37
N THR A 753 -9.22 21.41 5.67
CA THR A 753 -8.18 21.06 6.65
C THR A 753 -8.81 20.40 7.85
N GLY A 754 -8.02 19.80 8.74
CA GLY A 754 -8.61 19.24 9.94
C GLY A 754 -7.65 18.56 10.87
N PHE A 755 -8.26 18.00 11.91
CA PHE A 755 -7.59 17.29 12.98
C PHE A 755 -8.21 15.91 13.16
N GLY A 756 -7.36 14.89 13.30
CA GLY A 756 -7.80 13.52 13.46
C GLY A 756 -7.16 12.84 14.66
N ILE A 757 -7.92 12.00 15.34
CA ILE A 757 -7.45 11.13 16.44
C ILE A 757 -7.58 9.68 16.01
N ARG A 758 -6.61 8.84 16.36
CA ARG A 758 -6.55 7.42 15.98
C ARG A 758 -6.25 6.54 17.18
N GLY A 759 -6.93 5.41 17.31
CA GLY A 759 -6.58 4.33 18.23
C GLY A 759 -5.98 3.15 17.47
N ASP A 760 -4.69 2.85 17.71
CA ASP A 760 -3.96 1.74 17.09
C ASP A 760 -4.01 0.46 17.94
N PHE A 761 -4.85 -0.49 17.57
CA PHE A 761 -5.03 -1.77 18.26
C PHE A 761 -4.10 -2.88 17.72
N SER A 762 -3.01 -2.52 17.04
CA SER A 762 -2.03 -3.42 16.38
C SER A 762 -2.55 -4.21 15.18
N TYR A 763 -3.81 -4.67 15.20
CA TYR A 763 -4.44 -5.39 14.09
C TYR A 763 -5.26 -4.46 13.17
N PHE A 764 -5.84 -3.41 13.74
CA PHE A 764 -6.58 -2.38 13.01
C PHE A 764 -6.45 -1.03 13.73
N ILE A 765 -6.76 0.04 13.00
CA ILE A 765 -6.76 1.41 13.51
C ILE A 765 -8.19 1.94 13.43
N ILE A 766 -8.72 2.52 14.49
CA ILE A 766 -9.95 3.32 14.43
C ILE A 766 -9.53 4.78 14.33
N ARG A 767 -10.16 5.56 13.44
CA ARG A 767 -9.92 7.00 13.31
C ARG A 767 -11.19 7.81 13.44
N LEU A 768 -11.08 8.97 14.09
CA LEU A 768 -12.07 10.04 14.12
C LEU A 768 -11.43 11.30 13.55
N ASP A 769 -11.88 11.75 12.39
CA ASP A 769 -11.38 12.96 11.71
C ASP A 769 -12.44 14.08 11.76
N LEU A 770 -12.02 15.29 12.15
CA LEU A 770 -12.82 16.52 12.11
C LEU A 770 -12.30 17.41 10.97
N GLY A 771 -13.11 17.56 9.92
CA GLY A 771 -12.81 18.35 8.72
C GLY A 771 -13.49 19.72 8.72
N PHE A 772 -12.73 20.76 8.39
CA PHE A 772 -13.16 22.16 8.28
C PHE A 772 -12.98 22.63 6.84
N LYS A 773 -13.98 23.31 6.29
CA LYS A 773 -13.95 23.90 4.94
C LYS A 773 -13.15 25.20 4.96
N LEU A 774 -12.00 25.27 4.28
CA LEU A 774 -11.20 26.51 4.14
C LEU A 774 -11.61 27.32 2.91
N ARG A 775 -11.85 26.63 1.80
CA ARG A 775 -12.30 27.20 0.53
C ARG A 775 -13.38 26.32 -0.07
N ASN A 776 -14.55 26.88 -0.32
CA ASN A 776 -15.67 26.20 -0.96
C ASN A 776 -15.78 26.65 -2.42
N PRO A 777 -15.87 25.72 -3.41
CA PRO A 777 -16.15 26.09 -4.80
C PRO A 777 -17.45 26.88 -4.95
N TYR A 778 -18.40 26.67 -4.03
CA TYR A 778 -19.66 27.40 -3.99
C TYR A 778 -19.52 28.66 -3.12
N PRO A 779 -19.77 29.86 -3.68
CA PRO A 779 -19.67 31.10 -2.93
C PRO A 779 -20.76 31.15 -1.86
N LYS A 780 -20.46 31.80 -0.73
CA LYS A 780 -21.48 32.01 0.30
C LYS A 780 -22.57 32.95 -0.22
N PRO A 781 -23.86 32.61 -0.10
CA PRO A 781 -24.95 33.49 -0.58
C PRO A 781 -24.91 34.89 0.01
N THR A 782 -24.50 35.04 1.28
CA THR A 782 -24.52 36.33 1.98
C THR A 782 -23.30 37.23 1.71
N THR A 783 -22.13 36.66 1.42
CA THR A 783 -20.88 37.44 1.27
C THR A 783 -20.24 37.30 -0.10
N ASN A 784 -20.73 36.38 -0.94
CA ASN A 784 -20.16 35.99 -2.22
C ASN A 784 -18.66 35.62 -2.16
N ARG A 785 -18.18 35.17 -0.98
CA ARG A 785 -16.79 34.74 -0.77
C ARG A 785 -16.68 33.22 -0.81
N HIS A 786 -15.60 32.73 -1.41
CA HIS A 786 -15.26 31.30 -1.44
C HIS A 786 -14.46 30.85 -0.21
N TRP A 787 -13.59 31.74 0.30
CA TRP A 787 -12.77 31.48 1.49
C TRP A 787 -13.58 31.67 2.77
N ARG A 788 -13.43 30.74 3.71
CA ARG A 788 -14.23 30.65 4.96
C ARG A 788 -13.43 31.01 6.22
N TRP A 789 -12.54 32.01 6.10
CA TRP A 789 -11.66 32.42 7.20
C TRP A 789 -12.42 32.98 8.41
N ASP A 790 -13.52 33.70 8.16
CA ASP A 790 -14.31 34.36 9.20
C ASP A 790 -15.07 33.32 10.05
N GLU A 791 -15.60 32.27 9.42
CA GLU A 791 -16.26 31.16 10.11
C GLU A 791 -15.29 30.36 10.96
N LEU A 792 -14.09 30.06 10.43
CA LEU A 792 -13.06 29.36 11.17
C LEU A 792 -12.60 30.15 12.42
N ARG A 793 -12.59 31.49 12.33
CA ARG A 793 -12.19 32.35 13.45
C ARG A 793 -13.29 32.49 14.49
N ASN A 794 -14.54 32.72 14.05
CA ASN A 794 -15.61 33.16 14.93
C ASN A 794 -16.51 32.01 15.41
N ARG A 795 -16.69 30.96 14.59
CA ARG A 795 -17.60 29.84 14.87
C ARG A 795 -17.08 28.51 14.28
N PRO A 796 -15.88 28.05 14.68
CA PRO A 796 -15.19 26.93 14.03
C PRO A 796 -15.96 25.61 14.04
N PHE A 797 -16.87 25.39 14.98
CA PHE A 797 -17.58 24.13 15.16
C PHE A 797 -18.97 24.06 14.51
N GLN A 798 -19.42 25.12 13.81
CA GLN A 798 -20.75 25.12 13.19
C GLN A 798 -20.81 24.36 11.86
N ASP A 799 -19.74 24.44 11.05
CA ASP A 799 -19.64 23.84 9.71
C ASP A 799 -18.48 22.82 9.66
N VAL A 800 -18.52 21.84 10.58
CA VAL A 800 -17.52 20.77 10.71
C VAL A 800 -18.13 19.45 10.27
N ASN A 801 -17.41 18.75 9.40
CA ASN A 801 -17.72 17.38 9.06
C ASN A 801 -16.93 16.40 9.95
N TYR A 802 -17.60 15.45 10.58
CA TYR A 802 -16.94 14.38 11.35
C TYR A 802 -16.93 13.09 10.54
N ASN A 803 -15.87 12.30 10.69
CA ASN A 803 -15.72 11.04 9.98
C ASN A 803 -15.17 9.98 10.93
N LEU A 804 -15.92 8.88 11.12
CA LEU A 804 -15.45 7.69 11.84
C LEU A 804 -15.11 6.60 10.82
N ALA A 805 -13.88 6.07 10.85
CA ALA A 805 -13.45 5.06 9.88
C ALA A 805 -12.39 4.09 10.43
N ILE A 806 -12.21 2.96 9.75
CA ILE A 806 -11.16 1.98 10.05
C ILE A 806 -9.98 2.18 9.08
N GLY A 807 -8.75 2.05 9.60
CA GLY A 807 -7.51 2.20 8.86
C GLY A 807 -7.06 3.67 8.70
N TYR A 808 -5.89 3.87 8.08
CA TYR A 808 -5.43 5.20 7.70
C TYR A 808 -6.22 5.74 6.50
N PRO A 809 -6.40 7.07 6.39
CA PRO A 809 -7.03 7.63 5.20
C PRO A 809 -6.11 7.36 4.01
N PHE A 810 -6.77 6.99 2.91
CA PHE A 810 -6.19 6.67 1.63
C PHE A 810 -5.04 5.64 1.64
#